data_AF-A0A9E0KTS0-F1
#
_entry.id   AF-A0A9E0KTS0-F1
#
_cell.length_a   1.000
_cell.length_b   1.000
_cell.length_c   1.000
_cell.angle_alpha   90.00
_cell.angle_beta   90.00
_cell.angle_gamma   90.00
#
_symmetry.space_group_name_H-M   'P 1'
#
loop_
_entity.id
_entity.type
_entity.pdbx_description
1 polymer ?
#
loop_
_entity_poly.entity_id
_entity_poly.type
_entity_poly.pdbx_seq_one_letter_code
_entity_poly.pdbx_strand_id
1 'polypeptide(L)'
;MKPFLKHHSLIAGLVLMFLYTWTIDLSNSGVLPFQVPFPIYITLGWGFIFVSLLMTWLTLGKDETVRLFKRLFIWRVGWKWFLAALAIEPFCIVAGVYLNAALTRTPPDFSAAMVNQIFDASASPLLFFLAFFLFDLITNGEEMGWRGYVLPRLQAKHSALTASLILGVIWAFWHLPKYIAHFDVLAFGWAVVHFLAFAVILTWLYNNTKGSLLLVAVCHAMSNSVGVFMPMANTASNDNIVSYIFYVLFEVIVATAVTFVAGSANLSRAEMRQIQGVTMNPNAQFLQKPYVLVFLIMSFLSLALPVSAQTGGEAAGEKTFVSLNKAQGPTDATEMEAFMDDLFAKDMEEHHIAGAAVVVVKDGQLFFSKGYGYADLENRVPVNAEQTLFKLGSITKLFTWAAVMQLVEQGKLDLDEDINTYLDFHIPQTYPQPITLKHLMSHTSGFEDIHADMVRLHEEDLAPPREWLAAHIPARVRSPGEAAAYSNYNAALAGYIVARVSGQSYSEYVQEHILAPLGMNGTTAYLQTPPELRARESVGYMYEADAYQIFPQLLSPEDLFPAGVMRSTATDMARFMLMHLQGGFYGDASTEIRILNEDTARQMQSVLFAPDPRILGNTYGFFEFNDNGRRVLGHSGSGEPMESMLLLLPDENLGVFVVYNSLGADGLNRQHFGFQRAFFDHYYPAPALEPIQPPPDFAERADHLVGAYKWTMSSYTTLEKYFALMGPTINVKNPGDGTLLLESPFGSWHIVEEEPLYFRFADAPYHIAFREDEQGRIVYLFTDLTPMMSFEKVPWYETLGFNMPLLVVSLLLFLSTLIVTLARFIRDRRLAANPRPFSPRARTAFQVIVWISVLNLLFIVGNVMWGEQIVFGVPFGYKVVLGLGVLSAMLTVVALFYAVLAWKDRYWGVAFRFYYTLVTVAAVAFVWFLNQWNLLGWQY
;
A
#
# COMPACT_ATOMS: atom_id res chain seq x y z
N MET A 1 -24.15 -21.74 37.66
CA MET A 1 -23.38 -21.67 36.40
C MET A 1 -23.32 -22.99 35.61
N LYS A 2 -22.80 -24.11 36.16
CA LYS A 2 -22.74 -25.41 35.43
C LYS A 2 -24.09 -25.95 34.88
N PRO A 3 -25.23 -25.86 35.60
CA PRO A 3 -26.52 -26.34 35.08
C PRO A 3 -27.04 -25.50 33.90
N PHE A 4 -26.86 -24.17 33.97
CA PHE A 4 -27.21 -23.21 32.92
C PHE A 4 -26.39 -23.44 31.65
N LEU A 5 -25.06 -23.55 31.77
CA LEU A 5 -24.18 -23.82 30.64
C LEU A 5 -24.47 -25.18 29.97
N LYS A 6 -24.92 -26.20 30.72
CA LYS A 6 -25.35 -27.47 30.13
C LYS A 6 -26.63 -27.34 29.30
N HIS A 7 -27.62 -26.58 29.78
CA HIS A 7 -28.89 -26.39 29.06
C HIS A 7 -28.78 -25.44 27.86
N HIS A 8 -27.92 -24.42 27.94
CA HIS A 8 -27.77 -23.38 26.89
C HIS A 8 -26.42 -23.45 26.17
N SER A 9 -25.73 -24.59 26.20
CA SER A 9 -24.36 -24.75 25.69
C SER A 9 -24.16 -24.28 24.24
N LEU A 10 -25.12 -24.57 23.36
CA LEU A 10 -25.06 -24.16 21.96
C LEU A 10 -25.10 -22.63 21.80
N ILE A 11 -26.09 -21.97 22.41
CA ILE A 11 -26.28 -20.52 22.34
C ILE A 11 -25.11 -19.80 23.02
N ALA A 12 -24.70 -20.25 24.22
CA ALA A 12 -23.58 -19.66 24.93
C ALA A 12 -22.25 -19.80 24.14
N GLY A 13 -22.05 -20.92 23.45
CA GLY A 13 -20.87 -21.09 22.59
C GLY A 13 -20.89 -20.16 21.37
N LEU A 14 -22.04 -20.03 20.71
CA LEU A 14 -22.20 -19.09 19.58
C LEU A 14 -21.98 -17.64 19.99
N VAL A 15 -22.57 -17.21 21.11
CA VAL A 15 -22.39 -15.85 21.63
C VAL A 15 -20.91 -15.56 21.93
N LEU A 16 -20.19 -16.51 22.54
CA LEU A 16 -18.76 -16.32 22.81
C LEU A 16 -17.91 -16.29 21.53
N MET A 17 -18.25 -17.11 20.53
CA MET A 17 -17.59 -17.05 19.21
C MET A 17 -17.80 -15.68 18.58
N PHE A 18 -19.06 -15.23 18.48
CA PHE A 18 -19.42 -13.94 17.88
C PHE A 18 -18.82 -12.76 18.64
N LEU A 19 -18.88 -12.77 19.97
CA LEU A 19 -18.31 -11.68 20.77
C LEU A 19 -16.80 -11.54 20.53
N TYR A 20 -16.06 -12.65 20.44
CA TYR A 20 -14.64 -12.58 20.13
C TYR A 20 -14.39 -12.05 18.72
N THR A 21 -15.05 -12.63 17.71
CA THR A 21 -14.75 -12.35 16.31
C THR A 21 -15.32 -11.03 15.81
N TRP A 22 -16.55 -10.68 16.18
CA TRP A 22 -17.17 -9.41 15.77
C TRP A 22 -16.51 -8.22 16.42
N THR A 23 -15.94 -8.36 17.62
CA THR A 23 -15.16 -7.27 18.21
C THR A 23 -13.93 -6.95 17.35
N ILE A 24 -13.32 -7.96 16.73
CA ILE A 24 -12.19 -7.78 15.82
C ILE A 24 -12.68 -7.23 14.47
N ASP A 25 -13.69 -7.85 13.85
CA ASP A 25 -14.18 -7.43 12.53
C ASP A 25 -14.80 -6.03 12.53
N LEU A 26 -15.62 -5.68 13.55
CA LEU A 26 -16.23 -4.35 13.67
C LEU A 26 -15.22 -3.26 14.04
N SER A 27 -14.15 -3.63 14.73
CA SER A 27 -13.02 -2.71 15.00
C SER A 27 -12.27 -2.39 13.71
N ASN A 28 -11.99 -3.40 12.90
CA ASN A 28 -11.30 -3.20 11.62
C ASN A 28 -12.16 -2.51 10.57
N SER A 29 -13.48 -2.67 10.62
CA SER A 29 -14.39 -1.95 9.73
C SER A 29 -14.68 -0.51 10.20
N GLY A 30 -13.98 0.00 11.22
CA GLY A 30 -14.15 1.36 11.74
C GLY A 30 -15.45 1.59 12.53
N VAL A 31 -16.25 0.54 12.77
CA VAL A 31 -17.53 0.66 13.49
C VAL A 31 -17.30 0.79 15.01
N LEU A 32 -16.25 0.18 15.55
CA LEU A 32 -15.84 0.38 16.94
C LEU A 32 -14.79 1.49 17.05
N PRO A 33 -14.79 2.27 18.15
CA PRO A 33 -13.93 3.46 18.31
C PRO A 33 -12.46 3.11 18.65
N PHE A 34 -12.03 1.88 18.38
CA PHE A 34 -10.67 1.42 18.62
C PHE A 34 -10.28 0.46 17.50
N GLN A 35 -8.99 0.40 17.16
CA GLN A 35 -8.44 -0.58 16.23
C GLN A 35 -7.79 -1.74 16.98
N VAL A 36 -8.07 -2.96 16.53
CA VAL A 36 -7.44 -4.17 17.04
C VAL A 36 -6.10 -4.35 16.31
N PRO A 37 -4.97 -4.46 17.03
CA PRO A 37 -3.67 -4.69 16.40
C PRO A 37 -3.67 -5.90 15.46
N PHE A 38 -3.01 -5.79 14.31
CA PHE A 38 -2.93 -6.84 13.30
C PHE A 38 -2.54 -8.24 13.83
N PRO A 39 -1.62 -8.40 14.82
CA PRO A 39 -1.33 -9.72 15.39
C PRO A 39 -2.55 -10.39 16.06
N ILE A 40 -3.46 -9.61 16.65
CA ILE A 40 -4.71 -10.12 17.21
C ILE A 40 -5.69 -10.44 16.07
N TYR A 41 -5.70 -9.66 14.99
CA TYR A 41 -6.49 -9.95 13.79
C TYR A 41 -6.16 -11.32 13.18
N ILE A 42 -4.89 -11.71 13.07
CA ILE A 42 -4.49 -13.04 12.56
C ILE A 42 -5.07 -14.18 13.44
N THR A 43 -5.44 -13.89 14.70
CA THR A 43 -6.06 -14.87 15.60
C THR A 43 -7.58 -14.97 15.47
N LEU A 44 -8.22 -14.25 14.54
CA LEU A 44 -9.67 -14.26 14.33
C LEU A 44 -10.22 -15.70 14.26
N GLY A 45 -9.61 -16.53 13.42
CA GLY A 45 -9.97 -17.95 13.29
C GLY A 45 -9.71 -18.78 14.56
N TRP A 46 -8.74 -18.39 15.39
CA TRP A 46 -8.37 -19.12 16.61
C TRP A 46 -9.41 -18.94 17.72
N GLY A 47 -10.21 -17.86 17.69
CA GLY A 47 -11.36 -17.67 18.56
C GLY A 47 -12.32 -18.87 18.53
N PHE A 48 -12.61 -19.39 17.33
CA PHE A 48 -13.44 -20.59 17.17
C PHE A 48 -12.81 -21.83 17.80
N ILE A 49 -11.50 -22.02 17.69
CA ILE A 49 -10.76 -23.13 18.29
C ILE A 49 -10.86 -23.07 19.81
N PHE A 50 -10.51 -21.93 20.40
CA PHE A 50 -10.48 -21.75 21.85
C PHE A 50 -11.87 -21.89 22.48
N VAL A 51 -12.88 -21.22 21.91
CA VAL A 51 -14.25 -21.28 22.43
C VAL A 51 -14.80 -22.70 22.32
N SER A 52 -14.56 -23.40 21.21
CA SER A 52 -15.03 -24.78 21.02
C SER A 52 -14.43 -25.76 22.02
N LEU A 53 -13.11 -25.68 22.25
CA LEU A 53 -12.42 -26.53 23.21
C LEU A 53 -12.86 -26.24 24.65
N LEU A 54 -12.94 -24.96 25.01
CA LEU A 54 -13.38 -24.51 26.32
C LEU A 54 -14.82 -24.94 26.60
N MET A 55 -15.74 -24.67 25.68
CA MET A 55 -17.14 -25.00 25.86
C MET A 55 -17.37 -26.51 25.87
N THR A 56 -16.65 -27.27 25.05
CA THR A 56 -16.68 -28.74 25.12
C THR A 56 -16.18 -29.24 26.47
N TRP A 57 -15.11 -28.66 27.00
CA TRP A 57 -14.57 -29.05 28.31
C TRP A 57 -15.54 -28.74 29.44
N LEU A 58 -16.15 -27.56 29.43
CA LEU A 58 -17.10 -27.12 30.47
C LEU A 58 -18.41 -27.92 30.44
N THR A 59 -18.86 -28.37 29.27
CA THR A 59 -20.18 -29.00 29.08
C THR A 59 -20.12 -30.53 29.05
N LEU A 60 -19.10 -31.09 28.41
CA LEU A 60 -18.94 -32.53 28.15
C LEU A 60 -17.71 -33.16 28.81
N GLY A 61 -16.78 -32.35 29.33
CA GLY A 61 -15.60 -32.81 30.05
C GLY A 61 -14.37 -33.07 29.18
N LYS A 62 -13.25 -33.39 29.85
CA LYS A 62 -11.92 -33.49 29.25
C LYS A 62 -11.81 -34.51 28.11
N ASP A 63 -12.46 -35.66 28.23
CA ASP A 63 -12.31 -36.73 27.25
C ASP A 63 -12.99 -36.40 25.91
N GLU A 64 -14.10 -35.66 25.94
CA GLU A 64 -14.77 -35.17 24.73
C GLU A 64 -13.98 -34.03 24.10
N THR A 65 -13.38 -33.13 24.89
CA THR A 65 -12.46 -32.09 24.39
C THR A 65 -11.27 -32.69 23.65
N VAL A 66 -10.65 -33.74 24.22
CA VAL A 66 -9.55 -34.47 23.57
C VAL A 66 -10.02 -35.14 22.28
N ARG A 67 -11.25 -35.69 22.26
CA ARG A 67 -11.84 -36.28 21.04
C ARG A 67 -12.09 -35.24 19.96
N LEU A 68 -12.62 -34.07 20.30
CA LEU A 68 -12.80 -32.95 19.39
C LEU A 68 -11.45 -32.52 18.79
N PHE A 69 -10.44 -32.28 19.63
CA PHE A 69 -9.10 -31.90 19.15
C PHE A 69 -8.47 -32.95 18.21
N LYS A 70 -8.63 -34.25 18.52
CA LYS A 70 -8.14 -35.35 17.68
C LYS A 70 -8.76 -35.37 16.27
N ARG A 71 -9.95 -34.78 16.06
CA ARG A 71 -10.61 -34.73 14.74
C ARG A 71 -9.84 -33.89 13.71
N LEU A 72 -9.01 -32.94 14.15
CA LEU A 72 -8.08 -32.18 13.29
C LEU A 72 -6.94 -33.04 12.71
N PHE A 73 -6.76 -34.26 13.20
CA PHE A 73 -5.68 -35.15 12.78
C PHE A 73 -6.20 -36.45 12.12
N ILE A 74 -7.50 -36.52 11.80
CA ILE A 74 -8.07 -37.65 11.07
C ILE A 74 -7.77 -37.48 9.58
N TRP A 75 -6.59 -37.96 9.15
CA TRP A 75 -6.17 -37.92 7.75
C TRP A 75 -6.38 -39.24 7.00
N ARG A 76 -6.53 -40.37 7.74
CA ARG A 76 -6.70 -41.71 7.16
C ARG A 76 -8.13 -41.93 6.68
N VAL A 77 -8.47 -41.27 5.58
CA VAL A 77 -9.75 -41.38 4.88
C VAL A 77 -9.50 -41.85 3.44
N GLY A 78 -10.54 -42.33 2.76
CA GLY A 78 -10.39 -42.77 1.36
C GLY A 78 -9.95 -41.62 0.45
N TRP A 79 -9.03 -41.87 -0.48
CA TRP A 79 -8.44 -40.85 -1.37
C TRP A 79 -9.47 -40.01 -2.13
N LYS A 80 -10.62 -40.60 -2.49
CA LYS A 80 -11.73 -39.90 -3.16
C LYS A 80 -12.25 -38.71 -2.37
N TRP A 81 -12.12 -38.72 -1.03
CA TRP A 81 -12.54 -37.61 -0.18
C TRP A 81 -11.55 -36.44 -0.22
N PHE A 82 -10.25 -36.72 -0.39
CA PHE A 82 -9.26 -35.68 -0.69
C PHE A 82 -9.52 -35.05 -2.05
N LEU A 83 -9.86 -35.87 -3.06
CA LEU A 83 -10.25 -35.33 -4.36
C LEU A 83 -11.50 -34.44 -4.25
N ALA A 84 -12.52 -34.88 -3.51
CA ALA A 84 -13.72 -34.07 -3.28
C ALA A 84 -13.40 -32.74 -2.58
N ALA A 85 -12.58 -32.77 -1.51
CA ALA A 85 -12.19 -31.59 -0.76
C ALA A 85 -11.35 -30.59 -1.56
N LEU A 86 -10.50 -31.09 -2.46
CA LEU A 86 -9.59 -30.26 -3.25
C LEU A 86 -10.17 -29.81 -4.60
N ALA A 87 -11.27 -30.40 -5.06
CA ALA A 87 -11.77 -30.17 -6.43
C ALA A 87 -13.17 -29.55 -6.52
N ILE A 88 -14.07 -29.78 -5.55
CA ILE A 88 -15.46 -29.32 -5.65
C ILE A 88 -15.54 -27.78 -5.71
N GLU A 89 -14.94 -27.10 -4.74
CA GLU A 89 -14.98 -25.64 -4.65
C GLU A 89 -14.21 -24.96 -5.80
N PRO A 90 -12.96 -25.38 -6.12
CA PRO A 90 -12.28 -24.84 -7.29
C PRO A 90 -13.06 -25.01 -8.58
N PHE A 91 -13.74 -26.15 -8.75
CA PHE A 91 -14.59 -26.37 -9.91
C PHE A 91 -15.76 -25.37 -9.97
N CYS A 92 -16.51 -25.17 -8.88
CA CYS A 92 -17.63 -24.23 -8.85
C CYS A 92 -17.18 -22.80 -9.19
N ILE A 93 -16.05 -22.37 -8.61
CA ILE A 93 -15.48 -21.03 -8.81
C ILE A 93 -15.03 -20.84 -10.27
N VAL A 94 -14.19 -21.75 -10.77
CA VAL A 94 -13.67 -21.69 -12.13
C VAL A 94 -14.81 -21.78 -13.15
N ALA A 95 -15.76 -22.69 -12.95
CA ALA A 95 -16.92 -22.80 -13.82
C ALA A 95 -17.76 -21.52 -13.83
N GLY A 96 -17.95 -20.85 -12.69
CA GLY A 96 -18.67 -19.58 -12.60
C GLY A 96 -18.00 -18.47 -13.40
N VAL A 97 -16.69 -18.29 -13.23
CA VAL A 97 -15.89 -17.30 -13.96
C VAL A 97 -15.93 -17.54 -15.48
N TYR A 98 -15.66 -18.78 -15.91
CA TYR A 98 -15.64 -19.10 -17.34
C TYR A 98 -17.03 -19.12 -17.98
N LEU A 99 -18.08 -19.42 -17.22
CA LEU A 99 -19.46 -19.27 -17.71
C LEU A 99 -19.80 -17.80 -17.93
N ASN A 100 -19.43 -16.91 -17.01
CA ASN A 100 -19.60 -15.47 -17.20
C ASN A 100 -18.87 -15.00 -18.46
N ALA A 101 -17.60 -15.35 -18.60
CA ALA A 101 -16.78 -15.03 -19.77
C ALA A 101 -17.39 -15.56 -21.09
N ALA A 102 -17.93 -16.77 -21.08
CA ALA A 102 -18.59 -17.36 -22.24
C ALA A 102 -19.89 -16.63 -22.62
N LEU A 103 -20.68 -16.19 -21.64
CA LEU A 103 -21.96 -15.50 -21.86
C LEU A 103 -21.76 -14.04 -22.32
N THR A 104 -20.73 -13.37 -21.79
CA THR A 104 -20.40 -11.97 -22.08
C THR A 104 -19.46 -11.81 -23.27
N ARG A 105 -18.79 -12.89 -23.69
CA ARG A 105 -17.72 -12.91 -24.70
C ARG A 105 -16.50 -12.04 -24.33
N THR A 106 -16.34 -11.72 -23.05
CA THR A 106 -15.14 -11.06 -22.53
C THR A 106 -14.28 -12.09 -21.80
N PRO A 107 -12.95 -12.12 -22.02
CA PRO A 107 -12.07 -13.04 -21.29
C PRO A 107 -12.05 -12.69 -19.79
N PRO A 108 -11.80 -13.67 -18.88
CA PRO A 108 -11.64 -13.38 -17.47
C PRO A 108 -10.49 -12.41 -17.22
N ASP A 109 -10.75 -11.31 -16.53
CA ASP A 109 -9.75 -10.31 -16.19
C ASP A 109 -9.01 -10.67 -14.90
N PHE A 110 -7.90 -11.40 -15.03
CA PHE A 110 -7.08 -11.78 -13.88
C PHE A 110 -6.36 -10.62 -13.20
N SER A 111 -6.32 -9.41 -13.78
CA SER A 111 -5.77 -8.23 -13.11
C SER A 111 -6.66 -7.81 -11.93
N ALA A 112 -7.97 -8.03 -12.03
CA ALA A 112 -8.96 -7.77 -10.98
C ALA A 112 -9.01 -8.84 -9.87
N ALA A 113 -8.17 -9.88 -9.91
CA ALA A 113 -8.12 -10.88 -8.85
C ALA A 113 -7.60 -10.26 -7.54
N MET A 114 -8.23 -10.59 -6.41
CA MET A 114 -7.88 -10.03 -5.09
C MET A 114 -6.41 -10.30 -4.71
N VAL A 115 -5.81 -11.37 -5.23
CA VAL A 115 -4.37 -11.63 -5.07
C VAL A 115 -3.50 -10.45 -5.51
N ASN A 116 -3.89 -9.68 -6.53
CA ASN A 116 -3.11 -8.53 -7.01
C ASN A 116 -3.27 -7.28 -6.13
N GLN A 117 -4.30 -7.25 -5.29
CA GLN A 117 -4.45 -6.24 -4.24
C GLN A 117 -3.64 -6.61 -3.00
N ILE A 118 -3.38 -7.91 -2.78
CA ILE A 118 -2.64 -8.43 -1.64
C ILE A 118 -1.13 -8.52 -1.95
N PHE A 119 -0.77 -8.79 -3.20
CA PHE A 119 0.59 -9.00 -3.69
C PHE A 119 0.75 -8.24 -5.01
N ASP A 120 1.89 -7.56 -5.21
CA ASP A 120 2.17 -6.81 -6.44
C ASP A 120 2.11 -7.68 -7.71
N ALA A 121 1.70 -7.09 -8.84
CA ALA A 121 1.46 -7.71 -10.16
C ALA A 121 2.73 -8.28 -10.82
N SER A 122 3.91 -8.04 -10.23
CA SER A 122 5.20 -8.58 -10.65
C SER A 122 5.42 -10.05 -10.24
N ALA A 123 4.60 -10.59 -9.33
CA ALA A 123 4.81 -11.90 -8.72
C ALA A 123 3.84 -12.95 -9.29
N SER A 124 4.34 -14.12 -9.73
CA SER A 124 3.48 -15.17 -10.31
C SER A 124 2.44 -15.66 -9.28
N PRO A 125 1.12 -15.49 -9.53
CA PRO A 125 0.08 -15.89 -8.57
C PRO A 125 0.15 -17.40 -8.23
N LEU A 126 0.58 -18.23 -9.19
CA LEU A 126 0.79 -19.67 -8.98
C LEU A 126 1.84 -20.00 -7.90
N LEU A 127 2.86 -19.16 -7.73
CA LEU A 127 3.90 -19.33 -6.70
C LEU A 127 3.36 -19.04 -5.29
N PHE A 128 2.43 -18.09 -5.15
CA PHE A 128 1.84 -17.70 -3.86
C PHE A 128 0.65 -18.55 -3.45
N PHE A 129 -0.02 -19.20 -4.41
CA PHE A 129 -1.20 -20.01 -4.13
C PHE A 129 -0.97 -21.04 -3.03
N LEU A 130 0.12 -21.82 -3.13
CA LEU A 130 0.42 -22.86 -2.12
C LEU A 130 0.72 -22.26 -0.75
N ALA A 131 1.42 -21.12 -0.72
CA ALA A 131 1.76 -20.41 0.50
C ALA A 131 0.51 -19.87 1.21
N PHE A 132 -0.35 -19.19 0.45
CA PHE A 132 -1.60 -18.64 0.94
C PHE A 132 -2.54 -19.75 1.42
N PHE A 133 -2.69 -20.83 0.63
CA PHE A 133 -3.48 -22.00 1.03
C PHE A 133 -2.99 -22.63 2.32
N LEU A 134 -1.67 -22.81 2.49
CA LEU A 134 -1.12 -23.36 3.72
C LEU A 134 -1.28 -22.41 4.92
N PHE A 135 -1.13 -21.11 4.69
CA PHE A 135 -1.38 -20.08 5.71
C PHE A 135 -2.84 -20.15 6.17
N ASP A 136 -3.79 -20.05 5.25
CA ASP A 136 -5.22 -20.08 5.55
C ASP A 136 -5.63 -21.39 6.23
N LEU A 137 -5.11 -22.53 5.76
CA LEU A 137 -5.37 -23.83 6.40
C LEU A 137 -4.90 -23.89 7.87
N ILE A 138 -3.87 -23.15 8.25
CA ILE A 138 -3.32 -23.12 9.61
C ILE A 138 -4.05 -22.10 10.48
N THR A 139 -4.43 -20.94 9.92
CA THR A 139 -5.03 -19.83 10.66
C THR A 139 -6.56 -19.90 10.71
N ASN A 140 -7.20 -20.52 9.73
CA ASN A 140 -8.64 -20.73 9.67
C ASN A 140 -9.10 -21.82 10.65
N GLY A 141 -9.50 -21.38 11.84
CA GLY A 141 -10.04 -22.24 12.89
C GLY A 141 -11.55 -22.39 12.89
N GLU A 142 -12.26 -21.79 11.93
CA GLU A 142 -13.73 -21.73 11.88
C GLU A 142 -14.37 -23.11 11.93
N GLU A 143 -13.84 -24.07 11.18
CA GLU A 143 -14.41 -25.41 11.05
C GLU A 143 -14.44 -26.19 12.38
N MET A 144 -13.54 -25.85 13.31
CA MET A 144 -13.58 -26.41 14.65
C MET A 144 -14.80 -25.92 15.45
N GLY A 145 -15.22 -24.68 15.22
CA GLY A 145 -16.47 -24.12 15.74
C GLY A 145 -17.69 -24.68 15.02
N TRP A 146 -17.75 -24.51 13.71
CA TRP A 146 -18.93 -24.86 12.93
C TRP A 146 -19.20 -26.36 12.91
N ARG A 147 -18.27 -27.17 12.43
CA ARG A 147 -18.46 -28.63 12.26
C ARG A 147 -18.01 -29.40 13.49
N GLY A 148 -17.06 -28.85 14.24
CA GLY A 148 -16.56 -29.46 15.47
C GLY A 148 -17.45 -29.23 16.69
N TYR A 149 -18.11 -28.07 16.85
CA TYR A 149 -18.88 -27.74 18.04
C TYR A 149 -20.39 -27.57 17.79
N VAL A 150 -20.77 -26.75 16.80
CA VAL A 150 -22.17 -26.37 16.52
C VAL A 150 -22.94 -27.50 15.84
N LEU A 151 -22.41 -28.03 14.73
CA LEU A 151 -23.07 -29.05 13.90
C LEU A 151 -23.47 -30.30 14.69
N PRO A 152 -22.62 -30.93 15.53
CA PRO A 152 -23.01 -32.14 16.27
C PRO A 152 -24.16 -31.91 17.26
N ARG A 153 -24.28 -30.68 17.79
CA ARG A 153 -25.37 -30.29 18.70
C ARG A 153 -26.68 -30.06 17.94
N LEU A 154 -26.61 -29.53 16.73
CA LEU A 154 -27.77 -29.42 15.83
C LEU A 154 -28.20 -30.79 15.31
N GLN A 155 -27.26 -31.65 14.90
CA GLN A 155 -27.54 -33.01 14.42
C GLN A 155 -28.10 -33.93 15.53
N ALA A 156 -27.88 -33.61 16.81
CA ALA A 156 -28.53 -34.31 17.92
C ALA A 156 -30.06 -34.10 17.95
N LYS A 157 -30.56 -33.01 17.34
CA LYS A 157 -31.97 -32.60 17.36
C LYS A 157 -32.63 -32.59 15.97
N HIS A 158 -31.83 -32.55 14.91
CA HIS A 158 -32.30 -32.35 13.54
C HIS A 158 -31.62 -33.32 12.55
N SER A 159 -32.22 -33.49 11.37
CA SER A 159 -31.56 -34.21 10.26
C SER A 159 -30.24 -33.54 9.87
N ALA A 160 -29.32 -34.26 9.23
CA ALA A 160 -28.06 -33.66 8.77
C ALA A 160 -28.30 -32.49 7.82
N LEU A 161 -29.29 -32.58 6.93
CA LEU A 161 -29.67 -31.48 6.03
C LEU A 161 -30.20 -30.28 6.83
N THR A 162 -31.18 -30.47 7.71
CA THR A 162 -31.75 -29.39 8.52
C THR A 162 -30.69 -28.73 9.42
N ALA A 163 -29.81 -29.52 10.02
CA ALA A 163 -28.70 -29.02 10.83
C ALA A 163 -27.73 -28.18 9.99
N SER A 164 -27.45 -28.59 8.75
CA SER A 164 -26.59 -27.85 7.82
C SER A 164 -27.20 -26.52 7.43
N LEU A 165 -28.51 -26.47 7.17
CA LEU A 165 -29.19 -25.22 6.79
C LEU A 165 -29.28 -24.24 7.95
N ILE A 166 -29.59 -24.72 9.16
CA ILE A 166 -29.55 -23.87 10.36
C ILE A 166 -28.13 -23.32 10.56
N LEU A 167 -27.11 -24.17 10.40
CA LEU A 167 -25.71 -23.75 10.50
C LEU A 167 -25.35 -22.73 9.41
N GLY A 168 -25.78 -22.93 8.17
CA GLY A 168 -25.51 -22.02 7.05
C GLY A 168 -26.10 -20.62 7.28
N VAL A 169 -27.31 -20.52 7.83
CA VAL A 169 -27.87 -19.21 8.24
C VAL A 169 -27.01 -18.57 9.33
N ILE A 170 -26.70 -19.31 10.40
CA ILE A 170 -25.86 -18.77 11.49
C ILE A 170 -24.50 -18.31 10.97
N TRP A 171 -23.91 -19.06 10.04
CA TRP A 171 -22.61 -18.76 9.45
C TRP A 171 -22.66 -17.54 8.52
N ALA A 172 -23.72 -17.36 7.75
CA ALA A 172 -23.94 -16.16 6.95
C ALA A 172 -24.09 -14.91 7.83
N PHE A 173 -24.89 -15.00 8.89
CA PHE A 173 -25.04 -13.88 9.82
C PHE A 173 -23.75 -13.57 10.58
N TRP A 174 -22.89 -14.55 10.85
CA TRP A 174 -21.57 -14.30 11.42
C TRP A 174 -20.73 -13.37 10.54
N HIS A 175 -20.87 -13.44 9.22
CA HIS A 175 -20.16 -12.56 8.28
C HIS A 175 -20.74 -11.15 8.16
N LEU A 176 -21.89 -10.86 8.80
CA LEU A 176 -22.59 -9.59 8.67
C LEU A 176 -21.70 -8.34 8.87
N PRO A 177 -20.76 -8.28 9.83
CA PRO A 177 -19.86 -7.13 9.97
C PRO A 177 -19.13 -6.71 8.68
N LYS A 178 -18.76 -7.67 7.83
CA LYS A 178 -18.10 -7.39 6.54
C LYS A 178 -18.97 -6.62 5.54
N TYR A 179 -20.28 -6.58 5.78
CA TYR A 179 -21.27 -5.91 4.95
C TYR A 179 -21.79 -4.62 5.59
N ILE A 180 -21.52 -4.35 6.87
CA ILE A 180 -22.15 -3.22 7.58
C ILE A 180 -21.56 -1.86 7.13
N ALA A 181 -20.27 -1.81 6.82
CA ALA A 181 -19.62 -0.55 6.40
C ALA A 181 -20.10 -0.06 5.02
N HIS A 182 -20.49 -0.98 4.12
CA HIS A 182 -21.04 -0.69 2.79
C HIS A 182 -22.22 -1.63 2.51
N PHE A 183 -23.39 -1.36 3.12
CA PHE A 183 -24.50 -2.32 3.16
C PHE A 183 -25.14 -2.60 1.80
N ASP A 184 -24.59 -3.60 1.11
CA ASP A 184 -25.14 -4.17 -0.12
C ASP A 184 -26.05 -5.38 0.19
N VAL A 185 -27.36 -5.15 0.07
CA VAL A 185 -28.40 -6.15 0.32
C VAL A 185 -28.32 -7.31 -0.68
N LEU A 186 -27.93 -7.05 -1.93
CA LEU A 186 -27.87 -8.06 -2.98
C LEU A 186 -26.67 -8.99 -2.75
N ALA A 187 -25.50 -8.43 -2.47
CA ALA A 187 -24.29 -9.19 -2.15
C ALA A 187 -24.48 -10.05 -0.89
N PHE A 188 -25.05 -9.49 0.18
CA PHE A 188 -25.35 -10.25 1.39
C PHE A 188 -26.40 -11.36 1.14
N GLY A 189 -27.43 -11.08 0.34
CA GLY A 189 -28.43 -12.07 -0.06
C GLY A 189 -27.81 -13.29 -0.74
N TRP A 190 -26.90 -13.07 -1.70
CA TRP A 190 -26.17 -14.16 -2.36
C TRP A 190 -25.18 -14.87 -1.44
N ALA A 191 -24.55 -14.15 -0.51
CA ALA A 191 -23.72 -14.77 0.52
C ALA A 191 -24.50 -15.73 1.43
N VAL A 192 -25.74 -15.39 1.81
CA VAL A 192 -26.61 -16.32 2.55
C VAL A 192 -26.83 -17.61 1.76
N VAL A 193 -27.08 -17.52 0.44
CA VAL A 193 -27.27 -18.70 -0.42
C VAL A 193 -26.00 -19.54 -0.52
N HIS A 194 -24.84 -18.89 -0.69
CA HIS A 194 -23.52 -19.53 -0.65
C HIS A 194 -23.33 -20.35 0.64
N PHE A 195 -23.45 -19.71 1.81
CA PHE A 195 -23.20 -20.39 3.09
C PHE A 195 -24.19 -21.53 3.37
N LEU A 196 -25.43 -21.46 2.86
CA LEU A 196 -26.38 -22.56 2.93
C LEU A 196 -25.93 -23.76 2.09
N ALA A 197 -25.54 -23.55 0.84
CA ALA A 197 -25.07 -24.61 -0.04
C ALA A 197 -23.75 -25.21 0.47
N PHE A 198 -22.80 -24.36 0.84
CA PHE A 198 -21.49 -24.77 1.31
C PHE A 198 -21.55 -25.50 2.66
N ALA A 199 -22.46 -25.11 3.57
CA ALA A 199 -22.71 -25.86 4.80
C ALA A 199 -23.16 -27.30 4.56
N VAL A 200 -23.97 -27.56 3.52
CA VAL A 200 -24.41 -28.90 3.14
C VAL A 200 -23.24 -29.72 2.59
N ILE A 201 -22.41 -29.14 1.71
CA ILE A 201 -21.23 -29.81 1.12
C ILE A 201 -20.23 -30.19 2.21
N LEU A 202 -19.88 -29.25 3.08
CA LEU A 202 -18.94 -29.50 4.19
C LEU A 202 -19.50 -30.50 5.21
N THR A 203 -20.81 -30.50 5.47
CA THR A 203 -21.44 -31.50 6.35
C THR A 203 -21.43 -32.90 5.74
N TRP A 204 -21.66 -33.01 4.43
CA TRP A 204 -21.50 -34.27 3.70
C TRP A 204 -20.07 -34.79 3.78
N LEU A 205 -19.09 -33.93 3.55
CA LEU A 205 -17.67 -34.28 3.65
C LEU A 205 -17.32 -34.74 5.08
N TYR A 206 -17.76 -33.99 6.09
CA TYR A 206 -17.57 -34.32 7.50
C TYR A 206 -18.16 -35.70 7.87
N ASN A 207 -19.43 -35.96 7.54
CA ASN A 207 -20.09 -37.21 7.92
C ASN A 207 -19.50 -38.44 7.22
N ASN A 208 -19.00 -38.30 5.98
CA ASN A 208 -18.40 -39.42 5.24
C ASN A 208 -16.92 -39.66 5.58
N THR A 209 -16.31 -38.81 6.40
CA THR A 209 -14.89 -38.87 6.76
C THR A 209 -14.68 -39.14 8.25
N LYS A 210 -15.67 -39.80 8.87
CA LYS A 210 -15.71 -40.09 10.31
C LYS A 210 -15.61 -38.82 11.17
N GLY A 211 -16.10 -37.71 10.63
CA GLY A 211 -16.01 -36.37 11.17
C GLY A 211 -14.58 -35.86 11.29
N SER A 212 -13.81 -35.99 10.21
CA SER A 212 -12.50 -35.37 10.05
C SER A 212 -12.65 -33.86 9.89
N LEU A 213 -12.14 -33.09 10.85
CA LEU A 213 -12.08 -31.63 10.72
C LEU A 213 -10.95 -31.18 9.79
N LEU A 214 -9.88 -31.97 9.65
CA LEU A 214 -8.78 -31.68 8.73
C LEU A 214 -9.29 -31.51 7.30
N LEU A 215 -10.06 -32.48 6.81
CA LEU A 215 -10.50 -32.49 5.43
C LEU A 215 -11.54 -31.39 5.13
N VAL A 216 -12.36 -31.05 6.11
CA VAL A 216 -13.30 -29.93 5.99
C VAL A 216 -12.55 -28.60 5.98
N ALA A 217 -11.53 -28.43 6.82
CA ALA A 217 -10.65 -27.26 6.81
C ALA A 217 -9.87 -27.15 5.48
N VAL A 218 -9.41 -28.26 4.91
CA VAL A 218 -8.80 -28.28 3.56
C VAL A 218 -9.77 -27.80 2.49
N CYS A 219 -11.02 -28.26 2.53
CA CYS A 219 -12.05 -27.83 1.58
C CYS A 219 -12.40 -26.35 1.72
N HIS A 220 -12.53 -25.86 2.96
CA HIS A 220 -12.76 -24.44 3.24
C HIS A 220 -11.58 -23.59 2.78
N ALA A 221 -10.35 -23.93 3.18
CA ALA A 221 -9.16 -23.17 2.79
C ALA A 221 -8.93 -23.16 1.28
N MET A 222 -9.29 -24.25 0.59
CA MET A 222 -9.24 -24.32 -0.87
C MET A 222 -10.25 -23.35 -1.52
N SER A 223 -11.47 -23.26 -1.00
CA SER A 223 -12.48 -22.30 -1.47
C SER A 223 -11.97 -20.85 -1.34
N ASN A 224 -11.50 -20.49 -0.15
CA ASN A 224 -10.91 -19.17 0.12
C ASN A 224 -9.74 -18.87 -0.82
N SER A 225 -8.80 -19.82 -0.93
CA SER A 225 -7.61 -19.65 -1.76
C SER A 225 -7.96 -19.48 -3.23
N VAL A 226 -8.85 -20.28 -3.80
CA VAL A 226 -9.22 -20.10 -5.21
C VAL A 226 -10.04 -18.81 -5.41
N GLY A 227 -10.87 -18.43 -4.45
CA GLY A 227 -11.60 -17.15 -4.49
C GLY A 227 -10.67 -15.93 -4.53
N VAL A 228 -9.53 -15.97 -3.83
CA VAL A 228 -8.54 -14.89 -3.84
C VAL A 228 -7.80 -14.80 -5.19
N PHE A 229 -7.52 -15.93 -5.83
CA PHE A 229 -6.67 -16.02 -7.02
C PHE A 229 -7.45 -16.03 -8.35
N MET A 230 -8.78 -16.04 -8.29
CA MET A 230 -9.66 -15.97 -9.46
C MET A 230 -10.36 -14.60 -9.51
N PRO A 231 -10.68 -14.08 -10.70
CA PRO A 231 -11.39 -12.82 -10.85
C PRO A 231 -12.89 -12.98 -10.53
N MET A 232 -13.17 -13.10 -9.24
CA MET A 232 -14.51 -13.12 -8.66
C MET A 232 -14.69 -11.95 -7.70
N ALA A 233 -15.94 -11.52 -7.53
CA ALA A 233 -16.30 -10.55 -6.49
C ALA A 233 -15.78 -11.01 -5.13
N ASN A 234 -15.16 -10.09 -4.38
CA ASN A 234 -15.07 -10.27 -2.95
C ASN A 234 -16.51 -10.25 -2.40
N THR A 235 -16.77 -11.04 -1.36
CA THR A 235 -18.08 -11.13 -0.72
C THR A 235 -18.66 -9.78 -0.26
N ALA A 236 -17.87 -8.68 -0.26
CA ALA A 236 -18.24 -7.34 0.20
C ALA A 236 -18.28 -6.24 -0.89
N SER A 237 -18.11 -6.54 -2.19
CA SER A 237 -18.17 -5.52 -3.28
C SER A 237 -19.01 -5.97 -4.50
N ASN A 238 -19.43 -5.01 -5.34
CA ASN A 238 -20.23 -5.27 -6.55
C ASN A 238 -19.40 -5.64 -7.80
N ASP A 239 -18.07 -5.51 -7.72
CA ASP A 239 -17.19 -5.82 -8.84
C ASP A 239 -17.24 -7.32 -9.15
N ASN A 240 -17.53 -7.70 -10.40
CA ASN A 240 -17.66 -9.11 -10.81
C ASN A 240 -18.76 -9.93 -10.09
N ILE A 241 -19.80 -9.28 -9.56
CA ILE A 241 -20.92 -9.94 -8.84
C ILE A 241 -21.58 -11.07 -9.67
N VAL A 242 -21.60 -10.96 -11.00
CA VAL A 242 -22.16 -11.97 -11.90
C VAL A 242 -21.38 -13.29 -11.87
N SER A 243 -20.04 -13.23 -11.86
CA SER A 243 -19.19 -14.43 -11.71
C SER A 243 -19.45 -15.13 -10.37
N TYR A 244 -19.61 -14.33 -9.30
CA TYR A 244 -19.94 -14.84 -7.97
C TYR A 244 -21.32 -15.49 -7.94
N ILE A 245 -22.34 -14.90 -8.57
CA ILE A 245 -23.67 -15.50 -8.70
C ILE A 245 -23.60 -16.87 -9.39
N PHE A 246 -22.88 -17.00 -10.50
CA PHE A 246 -22.74 -18.28 -11.18
C PHE A 246 -22.00 -19.33 -10.34
N TYR A 247 -20.96 -18.93 -9.61
CA TYR A 247 -20.29 -19.78 -8.64
C TYR A 247 -21.29 -20.35 -7.61
N VAL A 248 -22.08 -19.48 -6.97
CA VAL A 248 -23.08 -19.89 -5.96
C VAL A 248 -24.14 -20.80 -6.56
N LEU A 249 -24.55 -20.57 -7.83
CA LEU A 249 -25.47 -21.46 -8.52
C LEU A 249 -24.88 -22.86 -8.74
N PHE A 250 -23.60 -22.96 -9.14
CA PHE A 250 -22.92 -24.26 -9.24
C PHE A 250 -22.82 -24.97 -7.89
N GLU A 251 -22.51 -24.26 -6.81
CA GLU A 251 -22.52 -24.83 -5.47
C GLU A 251 -23.90 -25.35 -5.06
N VAL A 252 -24.97 -24.60 -5.34
CA VAL A 252 -26.35 -25.03 -5.06
C VAL A 252 -26.68 -26.33 -5.81
N ILE A 253 -26.24 -26.45 -7.06
CA ILE A 253 -26.40 -27.68 -7.85
C ILE A 253 -25.67 -28.84 -7.17
N VAL A 254 -24.43 -28.63 -6.74
CA VAL A 254 -23.63 -29.65 -6.04
C VAL A 254 -24.29 -30.05 -4.71
N ALA A 255 -24.68 -29.09 -3.88
CA ALA A 255 -25.35 -29.34 -2.59
C ALA A 255 -26.67 -30.11 -2.77
N THR A 256 -27.43 -29.78 -3.82
CA THR A 256 -28.67 -30.47 -4.19
C THR A 256 -28.37 -31.91 -4.63
N ALA A 257 -27.40 -32.11 -5.52
CA ALA A 257 -26.98 -33.43 -5.98
C ALA A 257 -26.49 -34.30 -4.81
N VAL A 258 -25.67 -33.75 -3.92
CA VAL A 258 -25.20 -34.40 -2.70
C VAL A 258 -26.38 -34.81 -1.81
N THR A 259 -27.37 -33.94 -1.64
CA THR A 259 -28.57 -34.23 -0.84
C THR A 259 -29.38 -35.39 -1.43
N PHE A 260 -29.58 -35.41 -2.75
CA PHE A 260 -30.26 -36.51 -3.44
C PHE A 260 -29.50 -37.82 -3.37
N VAL A 261 -28.17 -37.78 -3.58
CA VAL A 261 -27.34 -38.98 -3.61
C VAL A 261 -27.14 -39.54 -2.20
N ALA A 262 -26.81 -38.70 -1.22
CA ALA A 262 -26.42 -39.13 0.12
C ALA A 262 -27.59 -39.21 1.12
N GLY A 263 -28.75 -38.65 0.76
CA GLY A 263 -29.97 -38.63 1.59
C GLY A 263 -29.95 -37.55 2.66
N SER A 264 -31.11 -36.92 2.91
CA SER A 264 -31.25 -35.77 3.82
C SER A 264 -31.03 -36.10 5.31
N ALA A 265 -31.24 -37.36 5.71
CA ALA A 265 -31.17 -37.78 7.11
C ALA A 265 -29.74 -37.69 7.67
N ASN A 266 -28.76 -38.20 6.92
CA ASN A 266 -27.36 -38.32 7.35
C ASN A 266 -26.37 -37.57 6.47
N LEU A 267 -26.78 -37.13 5.26
CA LEU A 267 -25.86 -36.67 4.22
C LEU A 267 -24.69 -37.65 4.05
N SER A 268 -24.98 -38.96 4.13
CA SER A 268 -24.02 -40.06 4.05
C SER A 268 -24.77 -41.37 3.84
N ARG A 269 -24.25 -42.24 2.98
CA ARG A 269 -24.81 -43.60 2.75
C ARG A 269 -24.23 -44.67 3.67
N ALA A 270 -23.03 -44.47 4.18
CA ALA A 270 -22.25 -45.51 4.85
C ALA A 270 -21.97 -45.21 6.33
N GLU A 271 -22.05 -43.95 6.74
CA GLU A 271 -21.63 -43.50 8.07
C GLU A 271 -22.79 -42.73 8.73
N MET A 272 -23.02 -42.98 10.02
CA MET A 272 -24.04 -42.22 10.77
C MET A 272 -23.62 -40.77 11.02
N ARG A 273 -24.60 -39.88 11.17
CA ARG A 273 -24.37 -38.49 11.60
C ARG A 273 -23.58 -38.46 12.91
N GLN A 274 -22.59 -37.57 12.99
CA GLN A 274 -21.68 -37.51 14.13
C GLN A 274 -22.32 -36.75 15.29
N ILE A 275 -22.47 -37.40 16.45
CA ILE A 275 -23.02 -36.79 17.67
C ILE A 275 -21.94 -36.77 18.75
N GLN A 276 -21.71 -35.63 19.39
CA GLN A 276 -20.72 -35.45 20.48
C GLN A 276 -21.31 -35.75 21.85
N GLY A 277 -21.54 -37.01 22.23
CA GLY A 277 -21.95 -37.37 23.59
C GLY A 277 -23.19 -36.65 24.15
N VAL A 278 -23.97 -35.99 23.28
CA VAL A 278 -25.16 -35.20 23.64
C VAL A 278 -26.32 -36.18 23.83
N THR A 279 -26.99 -36.11 24.98
CA THR A 279 -28.18 -36.91 25.27
C THR A 279 -29.29 -36.58 24.27
N MET A 280 -29.76 -37.60 23.55
CA MET A 280 -30.82 -37.46 22.54
C MET A 280 -32.18 -37.20 23.21
N ASN A 281 -32.96 -36.28 22.64
CA ASN A 281 -34.39 -36.16 22.94
C ASN A 281 -35.17 -37.02 21.93
N PRO A 282 -35.92 -38.06 22.36
CA PRO A 282 -36.60 -38.98 21.45
C PRO A 282 -37.70 -38.36 20.57
N ASN A 283 -38.19 -37.15 20.87
CA ASN A 283 -39.39 -36.58 20.24
C ASN A 283 -39.13 -35.46 19.21
N ALA A 284 -37.89 -35.21 18.80
CA ALA A 284 -37.58 -34.19 17.80
C ALA A 284 -37.50 -34.78 16.38
N GLN A 285 -38.65 -35.05 15.76
CA GLN A 285 -38.74 -35.30 14.32
C GLN A 285 -39.49 -34.14 13.66
N PHE A 286 -38.75 -33.18 13.09
CA PHE A 286 -39.34 -32.22 12.16
C PHE A 286 -38.47 -32.05 10.91
N LEU A 287 -39.16 -32.08 9.76
CA LEU A 287 -38.75 -31.86 8.35
C LEU A 287 -37.86 -32.94 7.71
N GLN A 288 -38.50 -34.01 7.20
CA GLN A 288 -37.86 -35.09 6.42
C GLN A 288 -37.94 -34.93 4.88
N LYS A 289 -38.44 -33.82 4.33
CA LYS A 289 -38.68 -33.73 2.87
C LYS A 289 -37.61 -32.87 2.14
N PRO A 290 -36.96 -33.39 1.08
CA PRO A 290 -35.90 -32.70 0.33
C PRO A 290 -36.36 -31.41 -0.39
N TYR A 291 -37.67 -31.20 -0.53
CA TYR A 291 -38.24 -29.98 -1.14
C TYR A 291 -38.08 -28.72 -0.28
N VAL A 292 -37.71 -28.83 1.00
CA VAL A 292 -37.50 -27.67 1.89
C VAL A 292 -36.24 -26.89 1.49
N LEU A 293 -35.21 -27.56 0.96
CA LEU A 293 -34.02 -26.92 0.42
C LEU A 293 -34.37 -26.13 -0.86
N VAL A 294 -35.14 -26.73 -1.76
CA VAL A 294 -35.64 -26.08 -2.98
C VAL A 294 -36.58 -24.93 -2.64
N PHE A 295 -37.47 -25.09 -1.66
CA PHE A 295 -38.41 -24.05 -1.25
C PHE A 295 -37.72 -22.88 -0.53
N LEU A 296 -36.72 -23.11 0.34
CA LEU A 296 -35.94 -22.04 0.97
C LEU A 296 -35.08 -21.30 -0.06
N ILE A 297 -34.42 -22.01 -0.97
CA ILE A 297 -33.62 -21.40 -2.05
C ILE A 297 -34.53 -20.60 -3.01
N MET A 298 -35.69 -21.14 -3.39
CA MET A 298 -36.68 -20.45 -4.23
C MET A 298 -37.34 -19.25 -3.51
N SER A 299 -37.54 -19.32 -2.19
CA SER A 299 -38.12 -18.22 -1.39
C SER A 299 -37.15 -17.04 -1.23
N PHE A 300 -35.84 -17.29 -1.20
CA PHE A 300 -34.81 -16.25 -1.23
C PHE A 300 -34.56 -15.70 -2.65
N LEU A 301 -34.66 -16.54 -3.69
CA LEU A 301 -34.64 -16.10 -5.10
C LEU A 301 -35.81 -15.15 -5.44
N SER A 302 -36.97 -15.29 -4.79
CA SER A 302 -38.12 -14.39 -4.99
C SER A 302 -37.99 -13.01 -4.31
N LEU A 303 -37.02 -12.82 -3.41
CA LEU A 303 -36.71 -11.53 -2.77
C LEU A 303 -35.64 -10.73 -3.55
N ALA A 304 -35.01 -11.32 -4.57
CA ALA A 304 -33.92 -10.74 -5.36
C ALA A 304 -34.33 -10.36 -6.80
N LEU A 305 -35.63 -10.21 -7.08
CA LEU A 305 -36.10 -9.68 -8.37
C LEU A 305 -36.27 -8.16 -8.29
N PRO A 306 -35.55 -7.36 -9.09
CA PRO A 306 -35.90 -5.97 -9.28
C PRO A 306 -37.23 -5.87 -10.04
N VAL A 307 -38.16 -5.14 -9.44
CA VAL A 307 -39.29 -4.51 -10.11
C VAL A 307 -38.75 -3.53 -11.16
N SER A 308 -39.38 -3.55 -12.34
CA SER A 308 -39.37 -2.51 -13.37
C SER A 308 -38.08 -2.32 -14.18
N ALA A 309 -38.07 -2.98 -15.34
CA ALA A 309 -37.54 -2.38 -16.56
C ALA A 309 -38.26 -1.05 -16.83
N GLN A 310 -37.59 0.08 -16.54
CA GLN A 310 -37.85 1.31 -17.27
C GLN A 310 -36.93 1.33 -18.49
N THR A 311 -37.54 1.03 -19.63
CA THR A 311 -37.03 1.38 -20.94
C THR A 311 -36.96 2.90 -21.04
N GLY A 312 -35.79 3.47 -20.75
CA GLY A 312 -35.39 4.80 -21.21
C GLY A 312 -34.48 4.59 -22.42
N GLY A 313 -34.97 4.93 -23.61
CA GLY A 313 -34.21 4.79 -24.84
C GLY A 313 -32.95 5.63 -24.81
N GLU A 314 -31.86 5.04 -25.31
CA GLU A 314 -30.69 5.78 -25.77
C GLU A 314 -31.16 6.75 -26.85
N ALA A 315 -31.32 8.02 -26.47
CA ALA A 315 -31.07 9.09 -27.40
C ALA A 315 -29.56 9.10 -27.62
N ALA A 316 -29.14 8.74 -28.83
CA ALA A 316 -27.83 9.07 -29.34
C ALA A 316 -27.64 10.58 -29.18
N GLY A 317 -26.96 10.98 -28.11
CA GLY A 317 -26.43 12.32 -27.97
C GLY A 317 -25.43 12.51 -29.09
N GLU A 318 -25.79 13.37 -30.04
CA GLU A 318 -24.85 13.97 -30.97
C GLU A 318 -23.59 14.34 -30.19
N LYS A 319 -22.45 13.79 -30.60
CA LYS A 319 -21.17 14.43 -30.38
C LYS A 319 -21.25 15.76 -31.10
N THR A 320 -21.72 16.78 -30.41
CA THR A 320 -21.54 18.16 -30.82
C THR A 320 -20.04 18.37 -30.78
N PHE A 321 -19.39 18.18 -31.92
CA PHE A 321 -18.10 18.77 -32.17
C PHE A 321 -18.34 20.28 -32.10
N VAL A 322 -18.15 20.84 -30.90
CA VAL A 322 -17.79 22.24 -30.79
C VAL A 322 -16.50 22.34 -31.59
N SER A 323 -16.60 22.97 -32.75
CA SER A 323 -15.46 23.48 -33.49
C SER A 323 -14.70 24.39 -32.53
N LEU A 324 -13.73 23.82 -31.82
CA LEU A 324 -12.76 24.58 -31.05
C LEU A 324 -12.05 25.49 -32.05
N ASN A 325 -12.40 26.78 -31.98
CA ASN A 325 -11.44 27.82 -32.30
C ASN A 325 -10.12 27.40 -31.65
N LYS A 326 -9.01 27.43 -32.41
CA LYS A 326 -7.66 27.22 -31.87
C LYS A 326 -7.50 28.08 -30.60
N ALA A 327 -7.68 27.49 -29.42
CA ALA A 327 -7.62 28.22 -28.16
C ALA A 327 -6.18 28.71 -27.97
N GLN A 328 -6.05 30.02 -27.71
CA GLN A 328 -4.78 30.71 -27.47
C GLN A 328 -4.71 31.04 -25.98
N GLY A 329 -4.55 30.03 -25.11
CA GLY A 329 -4.46 30.23 -23.66
C GLY A 329 -5.67 30.96 -23.05
N PRO A 330 -5.61 31.34 -21.76
CA PRO A 330 -6.69 32.07 -21.12
C PRO A 330 -6.71 33.54 -21.56
N THR A 331 -7.87 34.02 -22.05
CA THR A 331 -8.04 35.41 -22.53
C THR A 331 -9.21 36.16 -21.87
N ASP A 332 -10.11 35.45 -21.18
CA ASP A 332 -11.28 36.02 -20.52
C ASP A 332 -11.38 35.49 -19.08
N ALA A 333 -11.34 36.40 -18.10
CA ALA A 333 -11.41 36.06 -16.69
C ALA A 333 -12.80 35.53 -16.28
N THR A 334 -13.87 35.92 -16.98
CA THR A 334 -15.24 35.43 -16.70
C THR A 334 -15.38 33.97 -17.13
N GLU A 335 -14.78 33.64 -18.28
CA GLU A 335 -14.71 32.27 -18.77
C GLU A 335 -13.89 31.39 -17.83
N MET A 336 -12.74 31.90 -17.38
CA MET A 336 -11.90 31.22 -16.39
C MET A 336 -12.63 30.98 -15.08
N GLU A 337 -13.39 31.97 -14.60
CA GLU A 337 -14.21 31.79 -13.40
C GLU A 337 -15.21 30.65 -13.58
N ALA A 338 -15.91 30.57 -14.71
CA ALA A 338 -16.85 29.50 -14.98
C ALA A 338 -16.19 28.12 -15.08
N PHE A 339 -15.03 28.02 -15.74
CA PHE A 339 -14.25 26.78 -15.81
C PHE A 339 -13.76 26.33 -14.43
N MET A 340 -13.18 27.25 -13.65
CA MET A 340 -12.69 26.95 -12.30
C MET A 340 -13.83 26.59 -11.36
N ASP A 341 -14.98 27.25 -11.45
CA ASP A 341 -16.15 26.93 -10.62
C ASP A 341 -16.67 25.52 -10.85
N ASP A 342 -16.73 25.06 -12.10
CA ASP A 342 -17.13 23.70 -12.45
C ASP A 342 -16.08 22.68 -11.97
N LEU A 343 -14.80 22.95 -12.25
CA LEU A 343 -13.69 22.08 -11.87
C LEU A 343 -13.61 21.90 -10.35
N PHE A 344 -13.58 22.99 -9.58
CA PHE A 344 -13.51 22.90 -8.11
C PHE A 344 -14.79 22.34 -7.49
N ALA A 345 -15.97 22.60 -8.05
CA ALA A 345 -17.20 21.99 -7.54
C ALA A 345 -17.13 20.45 -7.61
N LYS A 346 -16.67 19.93 -8.75
CA LYS A 346 -16.50 18.49 -8.97
C LYS A 346 -15.35 17.93 -8.12
N ASP A 347 -14.16 18.50 -8.25
CA ASP A 347 -12.95 17.97 -7.61
C ASP A 347 -13.06 17.97 -6.08
N MET A 348 -13.65 19.03 -5.50
CA MET A 348 -13.83 19.09 -4.05
C MET A 348 -14.84 18.08 -3.52
N GLU A 349 -15.87 17.75 -4.30
CA GLU A 349 -16.84 16.70 -3.95
C GLU A 349 -16.21 15.31 -4.06
N GLU A 350 -15.56 15.01 -5.19
CA GLU A 350 -14.96 13.70 -5.49
C GLU A 350 -13.78 13.37 -4.56
N HIS A 351 -12.96 14.38 -4.22
CA HIS A 351 -11.75 14.21 -3.43
C HIS A 351 -11.89 14.65 -1.96
N HIS A 352 -13.12 14.97 -1.52
CA HIS A 352 -13.42 15.40 -0.15
C HIS A 352 -12.50 16.53 0.33
N ILE A 353 -12.53 17.65 -0.39
CA ILE A 353 -11.70 18.81 -0.09
C ILE A 353 -12.55 19.87 0.62
N ALA A 354 -12.11 20.30 1.80
CA ALA A 354 -12.81 21.29 2.59
C ALA A 354 -12.69 22.70 2.02
N GLY A 355 -11.51 23.08 1.51
CA GLY A 355 -11.24 24.39 0.97
C GLY A 355 -10.04 24.43 0.03
N ALA A 356 -10.10 25.35 -0.95
CA ALA A 356 -9.05 25.55 -1.94
C ALA A 356 -8.96 27.02 -2.37
N ALA A 357 -7.80 27.44 -2.87
CA ALA A 357 -7.62 28.73 -3.51
C ALA A 357 -6.80 28.59 -4.79
N VAL A 358 -7.13 29.41 -5.80
CA VAL A 358 -6.41 29.47 -7.06
C VAL A 358 -6.12 30.92 -7.43
N VAL A 359 -4.97 31.13 -8.05
CA VAL A 359 -4.58 32.41 -8.64
C VAL A 359 -3.92 32.18 -9.99
N VAL A 360 -4.21 33.07 -10.94
CA VAL A 360 -3.61 33.09 -12.26
C VAL A 360 -3.10 34.49 -12.53
N VAL A 361 -1.84 34.59 -12.97
CA VAL A 361 -1.21 35.83 -13.43
C VAL A 361 -0.95 35.71 -14.92
N LYS A 362 -1.19 36.78 -15.67
CA LYS A 362 -0.99 36.79 -17.11
C LYS A 362 -0.59 38.17 -17.57
N ASP A 363 0.35 38.24 -18.52
CA ASP A 363 0.75 39.48 -19.18
C ASP A 363 1.17 40.60 -18.19
N GLY A 364 1.87 40.21 -17.12
CA GLY A 364 2.36 41.14 -16.08
C GLY A 364 1.31 41.54 -15.02
N GLN A 365 0.12 40.93 -15.02
CA GLN A 365 -0.98 41.32 -14.14
C GLN A 365 -1.60 40.12 -13.40
N LEU A 366 -2.24 40.40 -12.26
CA LEU A 366 -3.16 39.44 -11.62
C LEU A 366 -4.40 39.29 -12.50
N PHE A 367 -4.56 38.12 -13.12
CA PHE A 367 -5.61 37.85 -14.10
C PHE A 367 -6.88 37.28 -13.47
N PHE A 368 -6.72 36.34 -12.54
CA PHE A 368 -7.83 35.70 -11.82
C PHE A 368 -7.39 35.29 -10.41
N SER A 369 -8.28 35.37 -9.43
CA SER A 369 -8.06 34.82 -8.09
C SER A 369 -9.38 34.49 -7.41
N LYS A 370 -9.51 33.28 -6.85
CA LYS A 370 -10.74 32.86 -6.17
C LYS A 370 -10.46 31.83 -5.08
N GLY A 371 -11.29 31.86 -4.04
CA GLY A 371 -11.31 30.88 -2.96
C GLY A 371 -12.59 30.05 -3.02
N TYR A 372 -12.49 28.77 -2.67
CA TYR A 372 -13.55 27.78 -2.71
C TYR A 372 -13.65 27.05 -1.37
N GLY A 373 -14.87 26.72 -0.96
CA GLY A 373 -15.14 26.05 0.33
C GLY A 373 -14.73 26.86 1.55
N TYR A 374 -14.16 26.18 2.55
CA TYR A 374 -13.92 26.72 3.88
C TYR A 374 -12.46 26.63 4.30
N ALA A 375 -11.93 27.75 4.80
CA ALA A 375 -10.66 27.79 5.51
C ALA A 375 -10.79 27.14 6.90
N ASP A 376 -11.97 27.26 7.50
CA ASP A 376 -12.37 26.57 8.73
C ASP A 376 -13.82 26.11 8.57
N LEU A 377 -13.99 24.81 8.38
CA LEU A 377 -15.28 24.16 8.14
C LEU A 377 -16.19 24.21 9.38
N GLU A 378 -15.63 24.11 10.59
CA GLU A 378 -16.38 24.09 11.84
C GLU A 378 -17.01 25.45 12.13
N ASN A 379 -16.20 26.51 11.93
CA ASN A 379 -16.62 27.89 12.11
C ASN A 379 -17.24 28.51 10.84
N ARG A 380 -17.32 27.74 9.75
CA ARG A 380 -17.82 28.16 8.43
C ARG A 380 -17.13 29.43 7.89
N VAL A 381 -15.83 29.54 8.11
CA VAL A 381 -15.02 30.63 7.56
C VAL A 381 -14.71 30.28 6.10
N PRO A 382 -15.20 31.05 5.12
CA PRO A 382 -14.96 30.75 3.72
C PRO A 382 -13.49 30.97 3.36
N VAL A 383 -12.98 30.22 2.38
CA VAL A 383 -11.67 30.54 1.81
C VAL A 383 -11.75 31.87 1.08
N ASN A 384 -10.82 32.75 1.42
CA ASN A 384 -10.57 34.01 0.72
C ASN A 384 -9.14 33.98 0.15
N ALA A 385 -8.98 34.11 -1.17
CA ALA A 385 -7.69 34.02 -1.85
C ALA A 385 -6.65 35.07 -1.41
N GLU A 386 -7.10 36.24 -0.94
CA GLU A 386 -6.23 37.32 -0.47
C GLU A 386 -5.88 37.20 1.00
N GLN A 387 -6.78 36.64 1.81
CA GLN A 387 -6.68 36.64 3.25
C GLN A 387 -6.24 35.29 3.82
N THR A 388 -6.67 34.17 3.26
CA THR A 388 -6.46 32.84 3.85
C THR A 388 -5.02 32.38 3.64
N LEU A 389 -4.37 31.99 4.73
CA LEU A 389 -3.01 31.45 4.75
C LEU A 389 -3.04 29.94 4.62
N PHE A 390 -2.29 29.43 3.67
CA PHE A 390 -2.05 28.00 3.49
C PHE A 390 -0.56 27.72 3.65
N LYS A 391 -0.21 26.53 4.15
CA LYS A 391 1.15 26.00 4.03
C LYS A 391 1.44 25.74 2.55
N LEU A 392 2.66 26.08 2.13
CA LEU A 392 3.12 25.92 0.76
C LEU A 392 3.85 24.60 0.51
N GLY A 393 4.19 23.88 1.58
CA GLY A 393 5.07 22.72 1.48
C GLY A 393 6.33 23.07 0.68
N SER A 394 6.74 22.15 -0.19
CA SER A 394 7.98 22.26 -0.95
C SER A 394 8.12 23.43 -1.93
N ILE A 395 7.05 24.18 -2.24
CA ILE A 395 7.18 25.46 -2.97
C ILE A 395 8.08 26.46 -2.21
N THR A 396 8.21 26.29 -0.88
CA THR A 396 9.19 27.00 -0.02
C THR A 396 10.61 26.99 -0.62
N LYS A 397 11.03 25.90 -1.29
CA LYS A 397 12.38 25.77 -1.85
C LYS A 397 12.69 26.83 -2.90
N LEU A 398 11.68 27.30 -3.65
CA LEU A 398 11.85 28.36 -4.64
C LEU A 398 12.36 29.67 -4.00
N PHE A 399 11.90 29.98 -2.79
CA PHE A 399 12.38 31.14 -2.02
C PHE A 399 13.81 30.92 -1.51
N THR A 400 14.13 29.70 -1.07
CA THR A 400 15.50 29.33 -0.69
C THR A 400 16.47 29.50 -1.85
N TRP A 401 16.09 29.06 -3.06
CA TRP A 401 16.89 29.19 -4.27
C TRP A 401 17.06 30.65 -4.69
N ALA A 402 16.00 31.47 -4.61
CA ALA A 402 16.11 32.89 -4.85
C ALA A 402 17.07 33.58 -3.86
N ALA A 403 17.02 33.22 -2.57
CA ALA A 403 17.94 33.75 -1.55
C ALA A 403 19.40 33.35 -1.81
N VAL A 404 19.65 32.09 -2.21
CA VAL A 404 20.98 31.64 -2.66
C VAL A 404 21.48 32.49 -3.83
N MET A 405 20.64 32.68 -4.86
CA MET A 405 21.02 33.45 -6.04
C MET A 405 21.24 34.94 -5.73
N GLN A 406 20.49 35.55 -4.79
CA GLN A 406 20.77 36.91 -4.30
C GLN A 406 22.16 37.02 -3.65
N LEU A 407 22.59 36.00 -2.90
CA LEU A 407 23.92 35.98 -2.29
C LEU A 407 25.04 35.70 -3.31
N VAL A 408 24.73 34.98 -4.39
CA VAL A 408 25.63 34.81 -5.54
C VAL A 408 25.85 36.15 -6.25
N GLU A 409 24.78 36.93 -6.49
CA GLU A 409 24.89 38.28 -7.06
C GLU A 409 25.75 39.22 -6.21
N GLN A 410 25.70 39.06 -4.88
CA GLN A 410 26.53 39.81 -3.94
C GLN A 410 27.99 39.33 -3.88
N GLY A 411 28.35 38.27 -4.62
CA GLY A 411 29.67 37.66 -4.58
C GLY A 411 30.00 36.97 -3.26
N LYS A 412 28.98 36.63 -2.46
CA LYS A 412 29.14 35.96 -1.16
C LYS A 412 29.05 34.44 -1.26
N LEU A 413 28.37 33.94 -2.29
CA LEU A 413 28.30 32.52 -2.62
C LEU A 413 28.84 32.30 -4.04
N ASP A 414 29.55 31.19 -4.22
CA ASP A 414 29.90 30.62 -5.52
C ASP A 414 29.19 29.28 -5.67
N LEU A 415 28.52 29.09 -6.81
CA LEU A 415 27.70 27.92 -7.12
C LEU A 415 28.53 26.64 -7.33
N ASP A 416 29.80 26.77 -7.67
CA ASP A 416 30.73 25.67 -7.97
C ASP A 416 31.70 25.36 -6.81
N GLU A 417 31.70 26.18 -5.77
CA GLU A 417 32.54 25.98 -4.57
C GLU A 417 32.04 24.82 -3.71
N ASP A 418 32.95 24.15 -2.99
CA ASP A 418 32.60 23.11 -2.03
C ASP A 418 31.74 23.72 -0.91
N ILE A 419 30.55 23.17 -0.69
CA ILE A 419 29.63 23.66 0.35
C ILE A 419 30.24 23.61 1.76
N ASN A 420 31.23 22.75 2.00
CA ASN A 420 31.93 22.69 3.30
C ASN A 420 32.62 24.02 3.66
N THR A 421 32.92 24.87 2.68
CA THR A 421 33.48 26.21 2.93
C THR A 421 32.48 27.16 3.59
N TYR A 422 31.17 26.90 3.45
CA TYR A 422 30.10 27.71 4.02
C TYR A 422 29.52 27.16 5.33
N LEU A 423 29.89 25.93 5.73
CA LEU A 423 29.37 25.23 6.91
C LEU A 423 30.30 25.38 8.13
N ASP A 424 29.79 25.19 9.35
CA ASP A 424 30.57 25.05 10.60
C ASP A 424 30.62 23.60 11.12
N PHE A 425 30.11 22.68 10.31
CA PHE A 425 30.26 21.25 10.46
C PHE A 425 30.68 20.69 9.11
N HIS A 426 31.19 19.45 9.11
CA HIS A 426 31.79 18.87 7.92
C HIS A 426 30.91 17.76 7.35
N ILE A 427 30.54 17.90 6.07
CA ILE A 427 29.97 16.81 5.28
C ILE A 427 31.12 15.90 4.83
N PRO A 428 31.11 14.59 5.16
CA PRO A 428 32.20 13.68 4.82
C PRO A 428 32.52 13.63 3.32
N GLN A 429 33.81 13.56 3.00
CA GLN A 429 34.30 13.37 1.64
C GLN A 429 34.19 11.88 1.23
N THR A 430 32.98 11.46 0.85
CA THR A 430 32.70 10.08 0.42
C THR A 430 33.17 9.80 -1.02
N TYR A 431 33.18 10.82 -1.88
CA TYR A 431 33.62 10.74 -3.29
C TYR A 431 34.68 11.80 -3.59
N PRO A 432 35.49 11.65 -4.67
CA PRO A 432 36.50 12.63 -5.04
C PRO A 432 35.95 14.04 -5.27
N GLN A 433 34.74 14.14 -5.84
CA GLN A 433 34.07 15.39 -6.13
C GLN A 433 33.36 15.94 -4.88
N PRO A 434 33.52 17.25 -4.58
CA PRO A 434 32.78 17.90 -3.51
C PRO A 434 31.29 18.05 -3.87
N ILE A 435 30.46 18.32 -2.86
CA ILE A 435 29.10 18.80 -3.08
C ILE A 435 29.17 20.31 -3.26
N THR A 436 28.40 20.85 -4.21
CA THR A 436 28.34 22.28 -4.54
C THR A 436 26.90 22.77 -4.41
N LEU A 437 26.65 24.08 -4.43
CA LEU A 437 25.28 24.60 -4.40
C LEU A 437 24.48 24.15 -5.63
N LYS A 438 25.12 23.98 -6.80
CA LYS A 438 24.45 23.37 -7.98
C LYS A 438 23.90 21.99 -7.65
N HIS A 439 24.69 21.13 -7.02
CA HIS A 439 24.24 19.79 -6.64
C HIS A 439 23.08 19.80 -5.64
N LEU A 440 23.05 20.78 -4.71
CA LEU A 440 21.91 20.94 -3.80
C LEU A 440 20.65 21.36 -4.56
N MET A 441 20.76 22.38 -5.43
CA MET A 441 19.65 22.92 -6.22
C MET A 441 19.07 21.91 -7.21
N SER A 442 19.92 21.13 -7.88
CA SER A 442 19.48 20.12 -8.85
C SER A 442 19.10 18.78 -8.22
N HIS A 443 19.13 18.65 -6.89
CA HIS A 443 18.88 17.38 -6.21
C HIS A 443 19.82 16.24 -6.64
N THR A 444 21.10 16.54 -6.87
CA THR A 444 22.11 15.58 -7.32
C THR A 444 23.32 15.50 -6.37
N SER A 445 23.15 15.82 -5.09
CA SER A 445 24.21 15.70 -4.06
C SER A 445 24.65 14.26 -3.78
N GLY A 446 23.79 13.29 -4.11
CA GLY A 446 24.01 11.86 -3.91
C GLY A 446 23.68 11.35 -2.51
N PHE A 447 23.04 12.18 -1.68
CA PHE A 447 22.43 11.73 -0.42
C PHE A 447 21.35 10.66 -0.67
N GLU A 448 21.30 9.67 0.21
CA GLU A 448 20.14 8.80 0.34
C GLU A 448 19.00 9.50 1.08
N ASP A 449 17.84 8.86 1.09
CA ASP A 449 16.69 9.33 1.86
C ASP A 449 16.69 8.72 3.28
N ILE A 450 16.20 9.47 4.26
CA ILE A 450 16.15 9.05 5.67
C ILE A 450 14.75 9.32 6.24
N HIS A 451 14.20 8.34 6.96
CA HIS A 451 12.82 8.40 7.45
C HIS A 451 12.69 8.26 8.97
N ALA A 452 13.69 7.70 9.65
CA ALA A 452 13.71 7.67 11.10
C ALA A 452 13.81 9.08 11.69
N ASP A 453 13.16 9.29 12.83
CA ASP A 453 13.22 10.56 13.58
C ASP A 453 12.66 11.80 12.85
N MET A 454 11.88 11.60 11.79
CA MET A 454 11.31 12.66 10.96
C MET A 454 9.99 13.22 11.51
N VAL A 455 9.36 12.58 12.49
CA VAL A 455 8.12 13.08 13.12
C VAL A 455 8.32 13.36 14.61
N ARG A 456 7.82 14.52 15.05
CA ARG A 456 7.76 15.00 16.43
C ARG A 456 6.33 15.38 16.79
N LEU A 457 5.95 15.07 18.03
CA LEU A 457 4.63 15.41 18.56
C LEU A 457 4.62 16.77 19.26
N HIS A 458 5.78 17.24 19.73
CA HIS A 458 5.92 18.50 20.45
C HIS A 458 7.09 19.33 19.90
N GLU A 459 6.92 20.65 19.88
CA GLU A 459 7.93 21.59 19.37
C GLU A 459 9.22 21.58 20.20
N GLU A 460 9.11 21.33 21.51
CA GLU A 460 10.26 21.22 22.42
C GLU A 460 11.17 20.02 22.11
N ASP A 461 10.70 19.06 21.32
CA ASP A 461 11.47 17.90 20.86
C ASP A 461 12.25 18.19 19.56
N LEU A 462 12.09 19.39 18.97
CA LEU A 462 12.82 19.81 17.78
C LEU A 462 14.22 20.32 18.16
N ALA A 463 15.25 19.60 17.70
CA ALA A 463 16.63 20.04 17.86
C ALA A 463 16.89 21.31 17.04
N PRO A 464 17.74 22.25 17.49
CA PRO A 464 17.98 23.45 16.70
C PRO A 464 18.62 23.11 15.32
N PRO A 465 18.41 23.97 14.30
CA PRO A 465 18.71 23.62 12.89
C PRO A 465 20.13 23.10 12.66
N ARG A 466 21.14 23.71 13.29
CA ARG A 466 22.54 23.30 13.17
C ARG A 466 22.75 21.90 13.74
N GLU A 467 22.30 21.66 14.96
CA GLU A 467 22.46 20.39 15.67
C GLU A 467 21.77 19.26 14.91
N TRP A 468 20.57 19.52 14.37
CA TRP A 468 19.85 18.53 13.60
C TRP A 468 20.59 18.18 12.30
N LEU A 469 20.99 19.17 11.49
CA LEU A 469 21.71 18.92 10.23
C LEU A 469 23.01 18.13 10.46
N ALA A 470 23.78 18.50 11.48
CA ALA A 470 25.05 17.86 11.79
C ALA A 470 24.89 16.42 12.33
N ALA A 471 23.78 16.13 13.02
CA ALA A 471 23.49 14.81 13.58
C ALA A 471 22.84 13.84 12.57
N HIS A 472 22.16 14.36 11.53
CA HIS A 472 21.38 13.57 10.57
C HIS A 472 21.90 13.72 9.13
N ILE A 473 23.22 13.74 8.94
CA ILE A 473 23.81 13.78 7.59
C ILE A 473 23.49 12.45 6.88
N PRO A 474 22.67 12.44 5.81
CA PRO A 474 22.38 11.19 5.09
C PRO A 474 23.65 10.64 4.45
N ALA A 475 23.76 9.31 4.34
CA ALA A 475 24.90 8.73 3.65
C ALA A 475 24.88 9.11 2.17
N ARG A 476 26.07 9.28 1.58
CA ARG A 476 26.20 9.49 0.13
C ARG A 476 26.36 8.15 -0.57
N VAL A 477 25.35 7.77 -1.33
CA VAL A 477 25.26 6.44 -1.98
C VAL A 477 25.57 6.49 -3.47
N ARG A 478 25.81 7.69 -4.00
CA ARG A 478 26.19 7.96 -5.39
C ARG A 478 27.04 9.23 -5.51
N SER A 479 27.74 9.38 -6.62
CA SER A 479 28.59 10.56 -6.86
C SER A 479 27.72 11.81 -7.10
N PRO A 480 28.20 13.02 -6.76
CA PRO A 480 27.46 14.24 -7.06
C PRO A 480 27.30 14.40 -8.58
N GLY A 481 26.12 14.84 -9.01
CA GLY A 481 25.79 15.00 -10.43
C GLY A 481 25.45 13.69 -11.16
N GLU A 482 25.45 12.54 -10.51
CA GLU A 482 25.22 11.24 -11.16
C GLU A 482 23.75 11.03 -11.58
N ALA A 483 22.82 11.24 -10.64
CA ALA A 483 21.38 11.08 -10.84
C ALA A 483 20.61 12.01 -9.88
N ALA A 484 19.40 12.41 -10.28
CA ALA A 484 18.53 13.18 -9.42
C ALA A 484 17.89 12.27 -8.36
N ALA A 485 17.89 12.74 -7.11
CA ALA A 485 17.18 12.16 -5.99
C ALA A 485 16.67 13.34 -5.14
N TYR A 486 15.38 13.65 -5.28
CA TYR A 486 14.77 14.75 -4.53
C TYR A 486 15.08 14.64 -3.04
N SER A 487 15.43 15.77 -2.43
CA SER A 487 15.98 15.79 -1.07
C SER A 487 15.63 17.09 -0.38
N ASN A 488 14.89 16.97 0.73
CA ASN A 488 14.63 18.07 1.65
C ASN A 488 15.89 18.49 2.40
N TYR A 489 16.78 17.54 2.71
CA TYR A 489 18.08 17.82 3.33
C TYR A 489 18.93 18.77 2.48
N ASN A 490 18.90 18.67 1.14
CA ASN A 490 19.59 19.62 0.27
C ASN A 490 19.10 21.07 0.45
N ALA A 491 17.78 21.27 0.46
CA ALA A 491 17.18 22.59 0.66
C ALA A 491 17.41 23.11 2.08
N ALA A 492 17.34 22.23 3.07
CA ALA A 492 17.63 22.56 4.47
C ALA A 492 19.07 23.06 4.64
N LEU A 493 20.02 22.37 4.03
CA LEU A 493 21.43 22.75 4.04
C LEU A 493 21.66 24.10 3.34
N ALA A 494 21.01 24.33 2.21
CA ALA A 494 21.08 25.61 1.51
C ALA A 494 20.49 26.77 2.33
N GLY A 495 19.34 26.57 2.99
CA GLY A 495 18.76 27.55 3.91
C GLY A 495 19.67 27.87 5.08
N TYR A 496 20.37 26.87 5.62
CA TYR A 496 21.37 27.07 6.66
C TYR A 496 22.59 27.85 6.16
N ILE A 497 23.06 27.57 4.93
CA ILE A 497 24.14 28.34 4.27
C ILE A 497 23.74 29.81 4.08
N VAL A 498 22.52 30.09 3.63
CA VAL A 498 21.98 31.46 3.52
C VAL A 498 22.07 32.19 4.86
N ALA A 499 21.62 31.55 5.95
CA ALA A 499 21.66 32.16 7.27
C ALA A 499 23.11 32.46 7.72
N ARG A 500 24.02 31.51 7.48
CA ARG A 500 25.43 31.61 7.86
C ARG A 500 26.19 32.68 7.11
N VAL A 501 26.00 32.76 5.80
CA VAL A 501 26.74 33.67 4.93
C VAL A 501 26.15 35.09 4.98
N SER A 502 24.84 35.24 5.20
CA SER A 502 24.21 36.54 5.38
C SER A 502 24.42 37.13 6.79
N GLY A 503 24.57 36.28 7.81
CA GLY A 503 24.60 36.69 9.22
C GLY A 503 23.22 36.99 9.81
N GLN A 504 22.14 36.68 9.08
CA GLN A 504 20.74 36.79 9.51
C GLN A 504 20.14 35.39 9.71
N SER A 505 19.05 35.26 10.46
CA SER A 505 18.28 34.00 10.35
C SER A 505 17.69 33.88 8.95
N TYR A 506 17.41 32.64 8.50
CA TYR A 506 16.81 32.44 7.18
C TYR A 506 15.47 33.19 7.04
N SER A 507 14.60 33.10 8.05
CA SER A 507 13.29 33.73 8.02
C SER A 507 13.37 35.25 7.97
N GLU A 508 14.33 35.87 8.68
CA GLU A 508 14.61 37.31 8.58
C GLU A 508 15.12 37.68 7.19
N TYR A 509 16.06 36.92 6.64
CA TYR A 509 16.61 37.19 5.31
C TYR A 509 15.53 37.17 4.23
N VAL A 510 14.69 36.13 4.21
CA VAL A 510 13.59 36.05 3.24
C VAL A 510 12.55 37.14 3.46
N GLN A 511 12.25 37.47 4.72
CA GLN A 511 11.33 38.56 5.05
C GLN A 511 11.84 39.90 4.52
N GLU A 512 13.11 40.25 4.77
CA GLU A 512 13.70 41.55 4.43
C GLU A 512 14.04 41.70 2.94
N HIS A 513 14.57 40.65 2.30
CA HIS A 513 15.15 40.73 0.95
C HIS A 513 14.25 40.19 -0.16
N ILE A 514 13.16 39.49 0.18
CA ILE A 514 12.23 38.92 -0.81
C ILE A 514 10.79 39.35 -0.52
N LEU A 515 10.24 39.02 0.66
CA LEU A 515 8.81 39.20 0.94
C LEU A 515 8.41 40.66 1.08
N ALA A 516 9.11 41.43 1.93
CA ALA A 516 8.78 42.83 2.15
C ALA A 516 8.95 43.69 0.88
N PRO A 517 10.03 43.56 0.08
CA PRO A 517 10.16 44.26 -1.19
C PRO A 517 9.03 43.91 -2.16
N LEU A 518 8.60 42.64 -2.23
CA LEU A 518 7.47 42.22 -3.07
C LEU A 518 6.10 42.61 -2.51
N GLY A 519 6.02 43.17 -1.29
CA GLY A 519 4.76 43.48 -0.63
C GLY A 519 3.93 42.25 -0.26
N MET A 520 4.58 41.10 -0.04
CA MET A 520 3.95 39.84 0.36
C MET A 520 3.66 39.81 1.88
N ASN A 521 2.74 40.67 2.30
CA ASN A 521 2.41 40.89 3.73
C ASN A 521 1.58 39.76 4.36
N GLY A 522 1.00 38.88 3.54
CA GLY A 522 0.32 37.65 3.96
C GLY A 522 1.20 36.43 3.74
N THR A 523 2.52 36.57 3.88
CA THR A 523 3.49 35.47 3.71
C THR A 523 4.47 35.46 4.87
N THR A 524 4.84 34.27 5.34
CA THR A 524 5.82 34.09 6.41
C THR A 524 6.68 32.86 6.19
N ALA A 525 7.97 33.00 6.52
CA ALA A 525 8.95 31.91 6.57
C ALA A 525 9.28 31.48 8.02
N TYR A 526 8.55 31.98 9.01
CA TYR A 526 8.68 31.53 10.40
C TYR A 526 7.90 30.24 10.63
N LEU A 527 8.47 29.31 11.41
CA LEU A 527 7.81 28.07 11.81
C LEU A 527 6.45 28.34 12.46
N GLN A 528 6.47 29.22 13.47
CA GLN A 528 5.27 29.72 14.11
C GLN A 528 4.74 30.93 13.34
N THR A 529 3.46 30.89 13.03
CA THR A 529 2.80 32.00 12.36
C THR A 529 2.76 33.23 13.29
N PRO A 530 3.21 34.40 12.80
CA PRO A 530 3.17 35.64 13.56
C PRO A 530 1.76 35.95 14.10
N PRO A 531 1.63 36.57 15.30
CA PRO A 531 0.33 36.82 15.93
C PRO A 531 -0.69 37.54 15.03
N GLU A 532 -0.24 38.48 14.21
CA GLU A 532 -1.04 39.27 13.26
C GLU A 532 -1.57 38.46 12.07
N LEU A 533 -0.94 37.31 11.77
CA LEU A 533 -1.31 36.41 10.69
C LEU A 533 -2.09 35.18 11.18
N ARG A 534 -1.99 34.84 12.46
CA ARG A 534 -2.54 33.59 13.02
C ARG A 534 -4.04 33.39 12.79
N ALA A 535 -4.84 34.46 12.86
CA ALA A 535 -6.28 34.38 12.64
C ALA A 535 -6.68 34.07 11.18
N ARG A 536 -5.70 34.08 10.25
CA ARG A 536 -5.89 33.86 8.83
C ARG A 536 -5.50 32.44 8.40
N GLU A 537 -4.94 31.62 9.29
CA GLU A 537 -4.52 30.24 8.97
C GLU A 537 -5.71 29.37 8.60
N SER A 538 -5.59 28.65 7.48
CA SER A 538 -6.53 27.59 7.15
C SER A 538 -6.31 26.40 8.07
N VAL A 539 -7.41 25.80 8.52
CA VAL A 539 -7.42 24.49 9.16
C VAL A 539 -7.25 23.41 8.09
N GLY A 540 -6.46 22.39 8.41
CA GLY A 540 -6.24 21.23 7.56
C GLY A 540 -7.19 20.08 7.90
N TYR A 541 -7.66 19.35 6.89
CA TYR A 541 -8.66 18.29 7.06
C TYR A 541 -8.24 16.94 6.46
N MET A 542 -8.76 15.86 7.04
CA MET A 542 -8.87 14.54 6.43
C MET A 542 -10.33 14.11 6.39
N TYR A 543 -10.66 13.19 5.48
CA TYR A 543 -12.01 12.65 5.38
C TYR A 543 -12.01 11.17 5.74
N GLU A 544 -12.61 10.83 6.87
CA GLU A 544 -12.66 9.47 7.41
C GLU A 544 -14.02 9.20 8.04
N ALA A 545 -14.53 7.98 7.87
CA ALA A 545 -15.84 7.56 8.39
C ALA A 545 -16.99 8.49 7.95
N ASP A 546 -17.01 8.85 6.67
CA ASP A 546 -18.00 9.74 6.04
C ASP A 546 -18.11 11.14 6.68
N ALA A 547 -17.01 11.62 7.27
CA ALA A 547 -16.95 12.94 7.88
C ALA A 547 -15.58 13.60 7.72
N TYR A 548 -15.59 14.93 7.59
CA TYR A 548 -14.39 15.76 7.72
C TYR A 548 -13.92 15.77 9.17
N GLN A 549 -12.64 15.51 9.38
CA GLN A 549 -11.96 15.61 10.67
C GLN A 549 -10.77 16.55 10.54
N ILE A 550 -10.50 17.34 11.58
CA ILE A 550 -9.28 18.16 11.64
C ILE A 550 -8.08 17.22 11.62
N PHE A 551 -7.16 17.47 10.70
CA PHE A 551 -5.92 16.71 10.61
C PHE A 551 -5.05 17.01 11.84
N PRO A 552 -4.48 16.00 12.51
CA PRO A 552 -3.63 16.22 13.66
C PRO A 552 -2.39 17.03 13.27
N GLN A 553 -2.04 18.03 14.07
CA GLN A 553 -0.82 18.78 13.83
C GLN A 553 0.40 17.88 14.10
N LEU A 554 1.04 17.45 13.02
CA LEU A 554 2.33 16.77 13.06
C LEU A 554 3.43 17.82 12.84
N LEU A 555 4.52 17.68 13.59
CA LEU A 555 5.73 18.49 13.42
C LEU A 555 6.83 17.59 12.87
N SER A 556 7.66 18.12 11.99
CA SER A 556 8.86 17.48 11.49
C SER A 556 10.08 18.36 11.80
N PRO A 557 11.26 17.79 12.10
CA PRO A 557 12.49 18.55 12.09
C PRO A 557 12.73 19.30 10.77
N GLU A 558 12.19 18.79 9.65
CA GLU A 558 12.24 19.48 8.37
C GLU A 558 11.44 20.79 8.34
N ASP A 559 10.43 20.94 9.22
CA ASP A 559 9.69 22.19 9.39
C ASP A 559 10.58 23.31 9.96
N LEU A 560 11.71 22.97 10.61
CA LEU A 560 12.68 23.97 11.07
C LEU A 560 13.46 24.59 9.91
N PHE A 561 13.43 23.95 8.76
CA PHE A 561 14.19 24.35 7.60
C PHE A 561 13.26 24.88 6.51
N PRO A 562 13.78 25.74 5.63
CA PRO A 562 13.02 26.24 4.50
C PRO A 562 12.98 25.24 3.35
N ALA A 563 12.64 23.99 3.69
CA ALA A 563 12.29 22.96 2.75
C ALA A 563 10.76 22.88 2.56
N GLY A 564 9.96 23.24 3.58
CA GLY A 564 8.49 23.09 3.53
C GLY A 564 7.67 24.05 4.40
N VAL A 565 8.31 24.94 5.17
CA VAL A 565 7.68 25.64 6.31
C VAL A 565 6.81 26.87 5.95
N MET A 566 6.98 27.44 4.76
CA MET A 566 6.36 28.73 4.44
C MET A 566 4.85 28.64 4.36
N ARG A 567 4.20 29.74 4.77
CA ARG A 567 2.77 29.95 4.59
C ARG A 567 2.56 31.22 3.78
N SER A 568 1.62 31.19 2.85
CA SER A 568 1.26 32.35 2.02
C SER A 568 -0.23 32.37 1.71
N THR A 569 -0.71 33.52 1.28
CA THR A 569 -1.99 33.62 0.55
C THR A 569 -1.77 33.39 -0.94
N ALA A 570 -2.85 33.08 -1.66
CA ALA A 570 -2.77 32.88 -3.10
C ALA A 570 -2.37 34.18 -3.82
N THR A 571 -2.90 35.34 -3.42
CA THR A 571 -2.55 36.61 -4.07
C THR A 571 -1.11 37.07 -3.80
N ASP A 572 -0.50 36.69 -2.67
CA ASP A 572 0.92 36.95 -2.45
C ASP A 572 1.78 36.11 -3.40
N MET A 573 1.44 34.83 -3.61
CA MET A 573 2.12 33.98 -4.58
C MET A 573 2.04 34.53 -6.01
N ALA A 574 0.98 35.27 -6.35
CA ALA A 574 0.89 35.99 -7.63
C ALA A 574 2.07 36.96 -7.85
N ARG A 575 2.50 37.67 -6.80
CA ARG A 575 3.61 38.64 -6.88
C ARG A 575 4.94 37.93 -7.08
N PHE A 576 5.13 36.79 -6.41
CA PHE A 576 6.30 35.94 -6.61
C PHE A 576 6.37 35.37 -8.03
N MET A 577 5.24 34.89 -8.58
CA MET A 577 5.17 34.43 -9.96
C MET A 577 5.47 35.56 -10.96
N LEU A 578 4.89 36.74 -10.77
CA LEU A 578 5.14 37.93 -11.61
C LEU A 578 6.61 38.36 -11.56
N MET A 579 7.27 38.26 -10.40
CA MET A 579 8.70 38.54 -10.27
C MET A 579 9.54 37.64 -11.17
N HIS A 580 9.26 36.33 -11.19
CA HIS A 580 9.96 35.40 -12.06
C HIS A 580 9.64 35.63 -13.55
N LEU A 581 8.36 35.82 -13.90
CA LEU A 581 7.93 36.03 -15.29
C LEU A 581 8.47 37.34 -15.89
N GLN A 582 8.74 38.35 -15.06
CA GLN A 582 9.30 39.64 -15.47
C GLN A 582 10.81 39.75 -15.23
N GLY A 583 11.53 38.62 -15.18
CA GLY A 583 13.00 38.62 -15.13
C GLY A 583 13.57 39.22 -13.84
N GLY A 584 12.98 38.89 -12.70
CA GLY A 584 13.44 39.34 -11.38
C GLY A 584 12.85 40.67 -10.92
N PHE A 585 11.88 41.22 -11.66
CA PHE A 585 11.26 42.52 -11.43
C PHE A 585 9.79 42.40 -11.02
N TYR A 586 9.33 43.23 -10.09
CA TYR A 586 7.92 43.40 -9.76
C TYR A 586 7.58 44.89 -9.61
N GLY A 587 6.39 45.30 -10.04
CA GLY A 587 5.95 46.69 -9.97
C GLY A 587 5.59 47.27 -11.34
N ASP A 588 5.34 48.57 -11.36
CA ASP A 588 5.02 49.35 -12.56
C ASP A 588 6.15 50.34 -12.91
N ALA A 589 5.95 51.16 -13.94
CA ALA A 589 6.94 52.17 -14.36
C ALA A 589 7.27 53.22 -13.26
N SER A 590 6.53 53.24 -12.15
CA SER A 590 6.74 54.16 -11.01
C SER A 590 7.33 53.49 -9.76
N THR A 591 7.41 52.16 -9.73
CA THR A 591 7.91 51.36 -8.61
C THR A 591 8.96 50.37 -9.11
N GLU A 592 10.24 50.72 -8.99
CA GLU A 592 11.34 49.81 -9.39
C GLU A 592 11.68 48.81 -8.26
N ILE A 593 10.97 47.68 -8.17
CA ILE A 593 11.34 46.60 -7.23
C ILE A 593 12.08 45.50 -8.01
N ARG A 594 13.39 45.42 -7.82
CA ARG A 594 14.26 44.36 -8.36
C ARG A 594 14.63 43.39 -7.24
N ILE A 595 14.22 42.13 -7.36
CA ILE A 595 14.58 41.06 -6.42
C ILE A 595 15.81 40.29 -6.88
N LEU A 596 15.92 40.07 -8.20
CA LEU A 596 17.04 39.40 -8.87
C LEU A 596 17.40 40.19 -10.14
N ASN A 597 18.66 40.18 -10.53
CA ASN A 597 19.06 40.67 -11.85
C ASN A 597 18.43 39.81 -12.95
N GLU A 598 18.21 40.41 -14.12
CA GLU A 598 17.54 39.74 -15.24
C GLU A 598 18.28 38.46 -15.68
N ASP A 599 19.62 38.53 -15.78
CA ASP A 599 20.44 37.37 -16.14
C ASP A 599 20.32 36.24 -15.11
N THR A 600 20.27 36.58 -13.83
CA THR A 600 20.09 35.62 -12.73
C THR A 600 18.71 34.99 -12.75
N ALA A 601 17.66 35.78 -12.97
CA ALA A 601 16.29 35.28 -13.08
C ALA A 601 16.12 34.34 -14.30
N ARG A 602 16.76 34.68 -15.43
CA ARG A 602 16.82 33.79 -16.60
C ARG A 602 17.62 32.53 -16.31
N GLN A 603 18.73 32.63 -15.57
CA GLN A 603 19.49 31.46 -15.13
C GLN A 603 18.67 30.53 -14.24
N MET A 604 17.89 31.07 -13.29
CA MET A 604 16.94 30.32 -12.45
C MET A 604 15.96 29.46 -13.27
N GLN A 605 15.61 29.93 -14.47
CA GLN A 605 14.69 29.26 -15.39
C GLN A 605 15.39 28.36 -16.41
N SER A 606 16.73 28.31 -16.44
CA SER A 606 17.51 27.49 -17.36
C SER A 606 17.82 26.12 -16.78
N VAL A 607 17.87 25.09 -17.63
CA VAL A 607 18.21 23.72 -17.22
C VAL A 607 19.60 23.69 -16.59
N LEU A 608 19.66 23.26 -15.32
CA LEU A 608 20.88 23.06 -14.55
C LEU A 608 21.37 21.62 -14.69
N PHE A 609 20.45 20.66 -14.65
CA PHE A 609 20.74 19.24 -14.74
C PHE A 609 19.67 18.51 -15.53
N ALA A 610 20.08 17.73 -16.52
CA ALA A 610 19.26 16.73 -17.19
C ALA A 610 20.05 15.41 -17.25
N PRO A 611 19.44 14.26 -16.93
CA PRO A 611 20.14 12.98 -16.93
C PRO A 611 20.44 12.48 -18.36
N ASP A 612 19.68 12.93 -19.35
CA ASP A 612 19.92 12.73 -20.77
C ASP A 612 19.57 14.05 -21.48
N PRO A 613 20.34 14.52 -22.49
CA PRO A 613 20.02 15.76 -23.20
C PRO A 613 18.63 15.80 -23.86
N ARG A 614 17.99 14.64 -24.03
CA ARG A 614 16.64 14.49 -24.63
C ARG A 614 15.53 14.45 -23.58
N ILE A 615 15.86 14.35 -22.29
CA ILE A 615 14.92 14.28 -21.17
C ILE A 615 14.90 15.62 -20.45
N LEU A 616 13.71 16.02 -19.98
CA LEU A 616 13.52 17.24 -19.21
C LEU A 616 14.28 17.19 -17.87
N GLY A 617 14.62 18.38 -17.35
CA GLY A 617 15.57 18.49 -16.25
C GLY A 617 15.14 19.38 -15.10
N ASN A 618 16.04 19.51 -14.14
CA ASN A 618 15.94 20.44 -13.03
C ASN A 618 16.62 21.75 -13.44
N THR A 619 15.96 22.88 -13.20
CA THR A 619 16.56 24.21 -13.38
C THR A 619 17.29 24.64 -12.11
N TYR A 620 17.78 25.88 -12.08
CA TYR A 620 18.30 26.52 -10.86
C TYR A 620 17.16 26.91 -9.89
N GLY A 621 16.13 26.08 -9.77
CA GLY A 621 15.12 26.18 -8.72
C GLY A 621 13.79 25.48 -9.02
N PHE A 622 13.45 25.27 -10.29
CA PHE A 622 12.19 24.67 -10.73
C PHE A 622 12.43 23.31 -11.38
N PHE A 623 11.35 22.60 -11.64
CA PHE A 623 11.33 21.42 -12.50
C PHE A 623 10.76 21.80 -13.87
N GLU A 624 11.41 21.34 -14.93
CA GLU A 624 10.94 21.55 -16.28
C GLU A 624 9.99 20.42 -16.69
N PHE A 625 8.82 20.81 -17.20
CA PHE A 625 7.76 19.93 -17.66
C PHE A 625 7.33 20.31 -19.07
N ASN A 626 6.67 19.38 -19.75
CA ASN A 626 6.01 19.61 -21.02
C ASN A 626 4.54 19.17 -20.94
N ASP A 627 3.63 20.14 -21.02
CA ASP A 627 2.20 19.88 -21.02
C ASP A 627 1.60 20.36 -22.34
N ASN A 628 1.09 19.42 -23.12
CA ASN A 628 0.45 19.66 -24.41
C ASN A 628 1.31 20.52 -25.37
N GLY A 629 2.63 20.34 -25.34
CA GLY A 629 3.61 21.04 -26.19
C GLY A 629 4.04 22.41 -25.65
N ARG A 630 3.73 22.72 -24.39
CA ARG A 630 4.12 23.96 -23.70
C ARG A 630 5.25 23.68 -22.72
N ARG A 631 6.25 24.56 -22.71
CA ARG A 631 7.30 24.53 -21.71
C ARG A 631 6.76 25.08 -20.40
N VAL A 632 6.81 24.26 -19.35
CA VAL A 632 6.30 24.61 -18.03
C VAL A 632 7.43 24.49 -17.02
N LEU A 633 7.60 25.51 -16.18
CA LEU A 633 8.47 25.46 -15.01
C LEU A 633 7.57 25.34 -13.79
N GLY A 634 7.73 24.29 -13.00
CA GLY A 634 6.83 24.02 -11.90
C GLY A 634 7.51 23.55 -10.64
N HIS A 635 6.75 23.61 -9.54
CA HIS A 635 7.07 22.95 -8.29
C HIS A 635 5.75 22.65 -7.56
N SER A 636 5.60 21.43 -7.03
CA SER A 636 4.50 21.09 -6.11
C SER A 636 4.99 21.12 -4.67
N GLY A 637 4.08 21.32 -3.73
CA GLY A 637 4.34 21.28 -2.31
C GLY A 637 3.29 20.47 -1.60
N SER A 638 3.74 19.49 -0.82
CA SER A 638 2.94 18.78 0.15
C SER A 638 3.43 19.14 1.55
N GLY A 639 2.50 19.41 2.45
CA GLY A 639 2.73 19.67 3.86
C GLY A 639 1.48 19.26 4.60
N GLU A 640 1.37 17.96 4.90
CA GLU A 640 0.12 17.31 5.31
C GLU A 640 -0.69 18.15 6.31
N PRO A 641 -1.99 18.35 6.05
CA PRO A 641 -2.78 17.81 4.95
C PRO A 641 -2.89 18.77 3.74
N MET A 642 -2.01 19.78 3.65
CA MET A 642 -2.08 20.82 2.63
C MET A 642 -1.28 20.46 1.38
N GLU A 643 -1.88 20.69 0.22
CA GLU A 643 -1.31 20.42 -1.09
C GLU A 643 -1.30 21.69 -1.93
N SER A 644 -0.24 21.94 -2.69
CA SER A 644 -0.09 23.14 -3.51
C SER A 644 0.74 22.91 -4.75
N MET A 645 0.46 23.66 -5.81
CA MET A 645 1.18 23.61 -7.08
C MET A 645 1.41 25.03 -7.60
N LEU A 646 2.62 25.29 -8.07
CA LEU A 646 2.99 26.50 -8.80
C LEU A 646 3.51 26.11 -10.18
N LEU A 647 2.96 26.74 -11.22
CA LEU A 647 3.34 26.57 -12.62
C LEU A 647 3.64 27.93 -13.24
N LEU A 648 4.72 28.02 -14.01
CA LEU A 648 5.09 29.17 -14.81
C LEU A 648 5.25 28.72 -16.26
N LEU A 649 4.68 29.49 -17.19
CA LEU A 649 4.85 29.35 -18.63
C LEU A 649 5.50 30.63 -19.13
N PRO A 650 6.85 30.70 -19.14
CA PRO A 650 7.56 31.93 -19.48
C PRO A 650 7.26 32.43 -20.90
N ASP A 651 7.09 31.53 -21.86
CA ASP A 651 6.84 31.87 -23.27
C ASP A 651 5.44 32.49 -23.48
N GLU A 652 4.48 32.12 -22.63
CA GLU A 652 3.11 32.65 -22.61
C GLU A 652 2.90 33.77 -21.58
N ASN A 653 3.95 34.16 -20.83
CA ASN A 653 3.88 35.13 -19.72
C ASN A 653 2.71 34.83 -18.75
N LEU A 654 2.55 33.55 -18.41
CA LEU A 654 1.44 33.01 -17.61
C LEU A 654 2.00 32.29 -16.37
N GLY A 655 1.33 32.47 -15.23
CA GLY A 655 1.62 31.73 -14.01
C GLY A 655 0.34 31.30 -13.32
N VAL A 656 0.35 30.11 -12.72
CA VAL A 656 -0.79 29.52 -12.00
C VAL A 656 -0.29 29.02 -10.65
N PHE A 657 -1.02 29.35 -9.58
CA PHE A 657 -0.82 28.75 -8.27
C PHE A 657 -2.16 28.27 -7.72
N VAL A 658 -2.18 27.03 -7.25
CA VAL A 658 -3.35 26.40 -6.62
C VAL A 658 -2.93 25.78 -5.29
N VAL A 659 -3.82 25.83 -4.30
CA VAL A 659 -3.60 25.27 -2.97
C VAL A 659 -4.88 24.71 -2.35
N TYR A 660 -4.76 23.63 -1.59
CA TYR A 660 -5.82 22.86 -0.96
C TYR A 660 -5.50 22.63 0.52
N ASN A 661 -6.54 22.51 1.36
CA ASN A 661 -6.38 22.24 2.80
C ASN A 661 -6.84 20.84 3.23
N SER A 662 -6.77 19.86 2.35
CA SER A 662 -7.28 18.51 2.64
C SER A 662 -6.41 17.41 2.04
N LEU A 663 -6.23 16.32 2.80
CA LEU A 663 -5.38 15.18 2.44
C LEU A 663 -5.81 14.51 1.12
N GLY A 664 -7.11 14.57 0.78
CA GLY A 664 -7.63 14.00 -0.47
C GLY A 664 -7.14 14.67 -1.76
N ALA A 665 -6.45 15.83 -1.66
CA ALA A 665 -5.96 16.59 -2.82
C ALA A 665 -4.67 16.04 -3.46
N ASP A 666 -4.02 15.01 -2.91
CA ASP A 666 -2.75 14.45 -3.43
C ASP A 666 -2.84 14.13 -4.94
N GLY A 667 -3.91 13.46 -5.37
CA GLY A 667 -4.13 13.13 -6.78
C GLY A 667 -4.33 14.35 -7.69
N LEU A 668 -4.82 15.46 -7.14
CA LEU A 668 -5.02 16.73 -7.88
C LEU A 668 -3.72 17.53 -8.00
N ASN A 669 -2.84 17.39 -7.01
CA ASN A 669 -1.58 18.13 -6.90
C ASN A 669 -0.43 17.48 -7.67
N ARG A 670 -0.69 16.34 -8.29
CA ARG A 670 0.29 15.55 -9.02
C ARG A 670 0.61 16.16 -10.37
N GLN A 671 1.90 16.27 -10.70
CA GLN A 671 2.32 16.83 -11.99
C GLN A 671 1.77 16.04 -13.17
N HIS A 672 1.31 16.74 -14.21
CA HIS A 672 0.67 16.19 -15.42
C HIS A 672 -0.71 15.53 -15.22
N PHE A 673 -1.23 15.48 -14.00
CA PHE A 673 -2.54 14.92 -13.66
C PHE A 673 -3.41 16.00 -13.00
N GLY A 674 -4.62 15.60 -12.55
CA GLY A 674 -5.45 16.44 -11.70
C GLY A 674 -5.74 17.83 -12.28
N PHE A 675 -5.51 18.85 -11.45
CA PHE A 675 -5.72 20.25 -11.82
C PHE A 675 -4.86 20.67 -13.02
N GLN A 676 -3.58 20.29 -13.05
CA GLN A 676 -2.68 20.64 -14.16
C GLN A 676 -3.24 20.08 -15.47
N ARG A 677 -3.63 18.80 -15.48
CA ARG A 677 -4.19 18.18 -16.68
C ARG A 677 -5.47 18.87 -17.15
N ALA A 678 -6.40 19.12 -16.24
CA ALA A 678 -7.65 19.81 -16.56
C ALA A 678 -7.40 21.21 -17.14
N PHE A 679 -6.48 21.97 -16.54
CA PHE A 679 -6.11 23.30 -17.00
C PHE A 679 -5.51 23.30 -18.41
N PHE A 680 -4.55 22.41 -18.68
CA PHE A 680 -3.92 22.32 -19.99
C PHE A 680 -4.84 21.76 -21.07
N ASP A 681 -5.68 20.77 -20.77
CA ASP A 681 -6.64 20.23 -21.75
C ASP A 681 -7.68 21.27 -22.16
N HIS A 682 -8.03 22.18 -21.26
CA HIS A 682 -8.97 23.27 -21.53
C HIS A 682 -8.33 24.42 -22.33
N TYR A 683 -7.19 24.95 -21.88
CA TYR A 683 -6.58 26.16 -22.48
C TYR A 683 -5.56 25.90 -23.59
N TYR A 684 -4.93 24.72 -23.57
CA TYR A 684 -3.87 24.31 -24.48
C TYR A 684 -4.07 22.85 -24.91
N PRO A 685 -5.19 22.50 -25.57
CA PRO A 685 -5.50 21.11 -25.90
C PRO A 685 -4.37 20.45 -26.70
N ALA A 686 -4.04 19.22 -26.32
CA ALA A 686 -2.95 18.46 -26.92
C ALA A 686 -3.11 18.34 -28.45
N PRO A 687 -2.03 18.49 -29.24
CA PRO A 687 -2.08 18.11 -30.64
C PRO A 687 -2.32 16.61 -30.78
N ALA A 688 -2.88 16.19 -31.92
CA ALA A 688 -2.99 14.77 -32.25
C ALA A 688 -1.59 14.14 -32.25
N LEU A 689 -1.44 13.01 -31.56
CA LEU A 689 -0.19 12.26 -31.54
C LEU A 689 -0.06 11.44 -32.81
N GLU A 690 1.04 11.64 -33.54
CA GLU A 690 1.40 10.77 -34.64
C GLU A 690 1.83 9.40 -34.10
N PRO A 691 1.30 8.28 -34.62
CA PRO A 691 1.74 6.95 -34.22
C PRO A 691 3.23 6.75 -34.51
N ILE A 692 3.98 6.28 -33.52
CA ILE A 692 5.37 5.85 -33.70
C ILE A 692 5.40 4.34 -33.91
N GLN A 693 6.21 3.89 -34.87
CA GLN A 693 6.48 2.48 -35.10
C GLN A 693 7.81 2.11 -34.45
N PRO A 694 7.89 0.96 -33.76
CA PRO A 694 9.15 0.54 -33.18
C PRO A 694 10.20 0.24 -34.27
N PRO A 695 11.49 0.43 -33.98
CA PRO A 695 12.57 0.04 -34.88
C PRO A 695 12.48 -1.45 -35.25
N PRO A 696 12.75 -1.84 -36.51
CA PRO A 696 12.62 -3.24 -36.96
C PRO A 696 13.44 -4.25 -36.15
N ASP A 697 14.54 -3.80 -35.55
CA ASP A 697 15.49 -4.59 -34.78
C ASP A 697 15.25 -4.51 -33.25
N PHE A 698 14.24 -3.74 -32.80
CA PHE A 698 14.00 -3.52 -31.37
C PHE A 698 13.74 -4.82 -30.61
N ALA A 699 13.04 -5.77 -31.25
CA ALA A 699 12.75 -7.08 -30.67
C ALA A 699 14.02 -7.84 -30.24
N GLU A 700 15.19 -7.59 -30.84
CA GLU A 700 16.45 -8.24 -30.48
C GLU A 700 17.06 -7.70 -29.17
N ARG A 701 16.67 -6.49 -28.74
CA ARG A 701 17.22 -5.81 -27.55
C ARG A 701 16.19 -5.51 -26.45
N ALA A 702 14.89 -5.68 -26.70
CA ALA A 702 13.82 -5.36 -25.74
C ALA A 702 14.01 -6.01 -24.35
N ASP A 703 14.42 -7.27 -24.30
CA ASP A 703 14.62 -8.02 -23.04
C ASP A 703 15.76 -7.45 -22.18
N HIS A 704 16.70 -6.71 -22.77
CA HIS A 704 17.78 -6.07 -22.01
C HIS A 704 17.25 -4.95 -21.08
N LEU A 705 16.13 -4.33 -21.46
CA LEU A 705 15.48 -3.23 -20.75
C LEU A 705 14.49 -3.70 -19.69
N VAL A 706 14.07 -4.97 -19.75
CA VAL A 706 13.11 -5.58 -18.81
C VAL A 706 13.69 -5.63 -17.39
N GLY A 707 12.84 -5.35 -16.40
CA GLY A 707 13.18 -5.39 -14.98
C GLY A 707 12.34 -4.46 -14.12
N ALA A 708 12.55 -4.54 -12.81
CA ALA A 708 12.01 -3.58 -11.85
C ALA A 708 12.99 -2.43 -11.66
N TYR A 709 12.48 -1.21 -11.53
CA TYR A 709 13.24 0.01 -11.29
C TYR A 709 12.68 0.72 -10.06
N LYS A 710 13.50 0.92 -9.03
CA LYS A 710 13.07 1.57 -7.78
C LYS A 710 13.50 3.03 -7.75
N TRP A 711 12.82 3.84 -6.94
CA TRP A 711 13.09 5.27 -6.84
C TRP A 711 14.48 5.50 -6.21
N THR A 712 15.21 6.50 -6.69
CA THR A 712 16.48 6.91 -6.06
C THR A 712 16.29 7.59 -4.70
N MET A 713 15.06 8.05 -4.41
CA MET A 713 14.58 8.49 -3.10
C MET A 713 14.30 7.27 -2.21
N SER A 714 15.35 6.63 -1.74
CA SER A 714 15.26 5.46 -0.87
C SER A 714 16.43 5.47 0.10
N SER A 715 16.27 4.76 1.21
CA SER A 715 17.35 4.47 2.14
C SER A 715 18.15 3.25 1.65
N TYR A 716 19.47 3.26 1.85
CA TYR A 716 20.38 2.20 1.41
C TYR A 716 21.29 1.70 2.53
N THR A 717 21.64 2.55 3.49
CA THR A 717 22.62 2.21 4.54
C THR A 717 21.99 1.92 5.91
N THR A 718 20.74 2.33 6.10
CA THR A 718 19.98 2.15 7.34
C THR A 718 18.89 1.08 7.19
N LEU A 719 18.25 0.70 8.31
CA LEU A 719 17.19 -0.33 8.34
C LEU A 719 15.94 0.04 7.54
N GLU A 720 15.73 1.33 7.26
CA GLU A 720 14.67 1.83 6.39
C GLU A 720 14.83 1.37 4.94
N LYS A 721 16.02 0.86 4.56
CA LYS A 721 16.22 0.18 3.27
C LYS A 721 15.16 -0.90 3.03
N TYR A 722 14.72 -1.61 4.08
CA TYR A 722 13.66 -2.61 3.99
C TYR A 722 12.34 -2.04 3.42
N PHE A 723 12.03 -0.76 3.64
CA PHE A 723 10.83 -0.14 3.07
C PHE A 723 10.87 -0.08 1.54
N ALA A 724 12.06 0.04 0.94
CA ALA A 724 12.21 -0.01 -0.51
C ALA A 724 11.77 -1.36 -1.13
N LEU A 725 11.66 -2.43 -0.34
CA LEU A 725 11.10 -3.72 -0.81
C LEU A 725 9.60 -3.64 -1.07
N MET A 726 8.88 -2.85 -0.26
CA MET A 726 7.43 -2.59 -0.41
C MET A 726 7.14 -1.27 -1.13
N GLY A 727 8.19 -0.50 -1.44
CA GLY A 727 8.08 0.81 -2.05
C GLY A 727 7.63 0.77 -3.51
N PRO A 728 7.19 1.90 -4.05
CA PRO A 728 6.77 2.00 -5.44
C PRO A 728 7.94 1.65 -6.39
N THR A 729 7.65 0.81 -7.38
CA THR A 729 8.60 0.44 -8.45
C THR A 729 7.96 0.64 -9.81
N ILE A 730 8.79 0.92 -10.82
CA ILE A 730 8.42 0.85 -12.22
C ILE A 730 8.84 -0.53 -12.74
N ASN A 731 7.87 -1.34 -13.15
CA ASN A 731 8.11 -2.64 -13.77
C ASN A 731 8.05 -2.51 -15.29
N VAL A 732 9.18 -2.73 -15.96
CA VAL A 732 9.27 -2.75 -17.42
C VAL A 732 9.17 -4.19 -17.89
N LYS A 733 8.17 -4.48 -18.72
CA LYS A 733 7.88 -5.80 -19.30
C LYS A 733 7.94 -5.75 -20.83
N ASN A 734 8.27 -6.89 -21.45
CA ASN A 734 8.22 -7.08 -22.90
C ASN A 734 6.99 -7.91 -23.27
N PRO A 735 5.92 -7.30 -23.83
CA PRO A 735 4.73 -8.03 -24.29
C PRO A 735 4.94 -8.82 -25.59
N GLY A 736 6.02 -8.57 -26.33
CA GLY A 736 6.33 -9.25 -27.59
C GLY A 736 5.66 -8.67 -28.84
N ASP A 737 5.06 -7.48 -28.73
CA ASP A 737 4.42 -6.76 -29.84
C ASP A 737 5.32 -5.66 -30.47
N GLY A 738 6.58 -5.58 -30.04
CA GLY A 738 7.52 -4.53 -30.46
C GLY A 738 7.49 -3.28 -29.59
N THR A 739 6.71 -3.26 -28.50
CA THR A 739 6.72 -2.19 -27.49
C THR A 739 7.29 -2.70 -26.17
N LEU A 740 7.45 -1.81 -25.18
CA LEU A 740 7.57 -2.20 -23.77
C LEU A 740 6.34 -1.74 -23.01
N LEU A 741 5.93 -2.53 -22.03
CA LEU A 741 4.90 -2.18 -21.07
C LEU A 741 5.56 -1.65 -19.79
N LEU A 742 5.30 -0.39 -19.47
CA LEU A 742 5.72 0.25 -18.23
C LEU A 742 4.55 0.21 -17.25
N GLU A 743 4.68 -0.58 -16.19
CA GLU A 743 3.70 -0.65 -15.10
C GLU A 743 4.24 0.11 -13.88
N SER A 744 3.41 0.97 -13.31
CA SER A 744 3.70 1.68 -12.06
C SER A 744 2.43 1.70 -11.19
N PRO A 745 2.54 2.07 -9.90
CA PRO A 745 1.36 2.31 -9.06
C PRO A 745 0.38 3.35 -9.60
N PHE A 746 0.79 4.12 -10.61
CA PHE A 746 0.06 5.27 -11.13
C PHE A 746 -0.58 5.02 -12.49
N GLY A 747 -0.34 3.85 -13.07
CA GLY A 747 -0.84 3.51 -14.39
C GLY A 747 0.08 2.56 -15.13
N SER A 748 -0.41 2.08 -16.26
CA SER A 748 0.30 1.20 -17.18
C SER A 748 0.30 1.84 -18.56
N TRP A 749 1.48 1.93 -19.18
CA TRP A 749 1.64 2.57 -20.47
C TRP A 749 2.51 1.73 -21.39
N HIS A 750 2.12 1.65 -22.65
CA HIS A 750 3.01 1.17 -23.71
C HIS A 750 3.97 2.29 -24.08
N ILE A 751 5.25 1.94 -24.22
CA ILE A 751 6.30 2.83 -24.70
C ILE A 751 6.95 2.24 -25.95
N VAL A 752 7.31 3.12 -26.88
CA VAL A 752 7.87 2.76 -28.18
C VAL A 752 9.23 3.43 -28.31
N GLU A 753 10.25 2.66 -28.71
CA GLU A 753 11.59 3.21 -28.93
C GLU A 753 11.55 4.18 -30.11
N GLU A 754 11.99 5.41 -29.90
CA GLU A 754 12.10 6.44 -30.94
C GLU A 754 13.57 6.56 -31.42
N GLU A 755 14.49 6.50 -30.46
CA GLU A 755 15.93 6.42 -30.66
C GLU A 755 16.53 5.41 -29.68
N PRO A 756 17.78 4.92 -29.89
CA PRO A 756 18.39 3.99 -28.95
C PRO A 756 18.31 4.47 -27.50
N LEU A 757 17.72 3.60 -26.65
CA LEU A 757 17.50 3.84 -25.22
C LEU A 757 16.57 5.03 -24.90
N TYR A 758 15.84 5.58 -25.86
CA TYR A 758 14.94 6.71 -25.70
C TYR A 758 13.57 6.38 -26.28
N PHE A 759 12.55 6.49 -25.45
CA PHE A 759 11.23 5.96 -25.72
C PHE A 759 10.19 7.04 -25.52
N ARG A 760 9.17 7.03 -26.38
CA ARG A 760 7.97 7.84 -26.20
C ARG A 760 6.84 6.95 -25.69
N PHE A 761 5.96 7.52 -24.87
CA PHE A 761 4.69 6.89 -24.56
C PHE A 761 3.85 6.76 -25.84
N ALA A 762 3.13 5.65 -25.99
CA ALA A 762 2.35 5.37 -27.19
C ALA A 762 1.20 6.38 -27.38
N ASP A 763 0.50 6.67 -26.29
CA ASP A 763 -0.71 7.51 -26.24
C ASP A 763 -0.49 8.84 -25.51
N ALA A 764 0.76 9.22 -25.20
CA ALA A 764 1.07 10.47 -24.53
C ALA A 764 2.38 11.09 -25.07
N PRO A 765 2.52 12.43 -25.04
CA PRO A 765 3.72 13.13 -25.53
C PRO A 765 4.89 13.13 -24.52
N TYR A 766 4.94 12.15 -23.61
CA TYR A 766 6.02 12.03 -22.62
C TYR A 766 7.10 11.08 -23.13
N HIS A 767 8.31 11.26 -22.61
CA HIS A 767 9.43 10.38 -22.93
C HIS A 767 10.08 9.79 -21.70
N ILE A 768 10.77 8.67 -21.92
CA ILE A 768 11.69 8.05 -20.97
C ILE A 768 13.02 7.74 -21.64
N ALA A 769 14.08 7.73 -20.85
CA ALA A 769 15.40 7.29 -21.29
C ALA A 769 15.98 6.24 -20.35
N PHE A 770 16.68 5.26 -20.91
CA PHE A 770 17.49 4.32 -20.16
C PHE A 770 18.96 4.70 -20.26
N ARG A 771 19.73 4.43 -19.20
CA ARG A 771 21.18 4.62 -19.21
C ARG A 771 21.90 3.31 -18.93
N GLU A 772 22.93 3.08 -19.74
CA GLU A 772 23.89 1.99 -19.57
C GLU A 772 25.11 2.45 -18.78
N ASP A 773 25.74 1.52 -18.06
CA ASP A 773 27.09 1.69 -17.53
C ASP A 773 28.18 1.40 -18.58
N GLU A 774 29.45 1.53 -18.19
CA GLU A 774 30.60 1.26 -19.07
C GLU A 774 30.66 -0.20 -19.60
N GLN A 775 29.92 -1.12 -18.97
CA GLN A 775 29.83 -2.52 -19.39
C GLN A 775 28.59 -2.80 -20.24
N GLY A 776 27.82 -1.78 -20.60
CA GLY A 776 26.60 -1.90 -21.37
C GLY A 776 25.45 -2.51 -20.58
N ARG A 777 25.43 -2.38 -19.24
CA ARG A 777 24.30 -2.84 -18.42
C ARG A 777 23.38 -1.67 -18.12
N ILE A 778 22.07 -1.87 -18.29
CA ILE A 778 21.08 -0.87 -17.90
C ILE A 778 21.09 -0.64 -16.38
N VAL A 779 21.35 0.59 -15.96
CA VAL A 779 21.47 0.99 -14.54
C VAL A 779 20.39 1.98 -14.12
N TYR A 780 19.93 2.84 -15.02
CA TYR A 780 18.90 3.85 -14.73
C TYR A 780 17.79 3.89 -15.79
N LEU A 781 16.63 4.34 -15.33
CA LEU A 781 15.50 4.83 -16.10
C LEU A 781 15.21 6.27 -15.64
N PHE A 782 15.02 7.18 -16.60
CA PHE A 782 14.65 8.58 -16.42
C PHE A 782 13.34 8.86 -17.16
N THR A 783 12.55 9.82 -16.70
CA THR A 783 11.25 10.15 -17.29
C THR A 783 10.98 11.64 -17.19
N ASP A 784 10.34 12.19 -18.22
CA ASP A 784 9.90 13.58 -18.24
C ASP A 784 8.80 13.86 -17.21
N LEU A 785 8.09 12.82 -16.76
CA LEU A 785 7.02 12.96 -15.78
C LEU A 785 7.54 13.39 -14.40
N THR A 786 8.77 13.00 -14.07
CA THR A 786 9.35 13.22 -12.74
C THR A 786 10.85 13.56 -12.82
N PRO A 787 11.23 14.74 -13.38
CA PRO A 787 12.63 15.14 -13.59
C PRO A 787 13.41 15.31 -12.28
N MET A 788 12.70 15.54 -11.16
CA MET A 788 13.28 15.70 -9.83
C MET A 788 13.82 14.40 -9.22
N MET A 789 13.57 13.25 -9.85
CA MET A 789 13.95 11.93 -9.36
C MET A 789 14.41 11.03 -10.50
N SER A 790 15.00 9.90 -10.15
CA SER A 790 15.48 8.90 -11.10
C SER A 790 15.11 7.51 -10.60
N PHE A 791 15.20 6.52 -11.49
CA PHE A 791 14.85 5.15 -11.15
C PHE A 791 16.03 4.23 -11.43
N GLU A 792 16.48 3.48 -10.43
CA GLU A 792 17.60 2.56 -10.57
C GLU A 792 17.12 1.13 -10.78
N LYS A 793 17.81 0.40 -11.66
CA LYS A 793 17.46 -0.99 -11.97
C LYS A 793 17.71 -1.87 -10.74
N VAL A 794 16.66 -2.56 -10.31
CA VAL A 794 16.69 -3.44 -9.14
C VAL A 794 17.32 -4.78 -9.51
N PRO A 795 18.36 -5.23 -8.78
CA PRO A 795 18.88 -6.57 -8.96
C PRO A 795 17.82 -7.63 -8.66
N TRP A 796 17.84 -8.76 -9.37
CA TRP A 796 16.82 -9.82 -9.22
C TRP A 796 16.62 -10.28 -7.75
N TYR A 797 17.67 -10.25 -6.93
CA TYR A 797 17.63 -10.66 -5.52
C TYR A 797 17.11 -9.57 -4.57
N GLU A 798 16.96 -8.32 -5.01
CA GLU A 798 16.28 -7.24 -4.28
C GLU A 798 14.80 -7.11 -4.65
N THR A 799 14.34 -7.83 -5.68
CA THR A 799 12.93 -7.79 -6.09
C THR A 799 12.01 -8.44 -5.05
N LEU A 800 10.77 -7.96 -5.00
CA LEU A 800 9.72 -8.55 -4.19
C LEU A 800 9.47 -10.03 -4.57
N GLY A 801 9.49 -10.33 -5.87
CA GLY A 801 9.30 -11.67 -6.41
C GLY A 801 10.32 -12.71 -5.93
N PHE A 802 11.54 -12.28 -5.54
CA PHE A 802 12.53 -13.16 -4.93
C PHE A 802 12.40 -13.23 -3.40
N ASN A 803 12.27 -12.06 -2.74
CA ASN A 803 12.32 -11.98 -1.27
C ASN A 803 11.08 -12.58 -0.62
N MET A 804 9.88 -12.41 -1.18
CA MET A 804 8.65 -12.90 -0.57
C MET A 804 8.59 -14.44 -0.50
N PRO A 805 8.85 -15.21 -1.58
CA PRO A 805 8.95 -16.66 -1.48
C PRO A 805 10.01 -17.13 -0.47
N LEU A 806 11.17 -16.47 -0.42
CA LEU A 806 12.22 -16.77 0.55
C LEU A 806 11.72 -16.62 1.99
N LEU A 807 11.03 -15.52 2.30
CA LEU A 807 10.46 -15.25 3.62
C LEU A 807 9.39 -16.26 4.00
N VAL A 808 8.46 -16.55 3.09
CA VAL A 808 7.37 -17.52 3.29
C VAL A 808 7.91 -18.92 3.54
N VAL A 809 8.83 -19.40 2.70
CA VAL A 809 9.44 -20.73 2.87
C VAL A 809 10.19 -20.82 4.19
N SER A 810 10.92 -19.76 4.56
CA SER A 810 11.62 -19.69 5.85
C SER A 810 10.64 -19.76 7.02
N LEU A 811 9.56 -18.97 6.99
CA LEU A 811 8.50 -18.97 7.99
C LEU A 811 7.88 -20.37 8.17
N LEU A 812 7.50 -21.04 7.07
CA LEU A 812 6.92 -22.38 7.11
C LEU A 812 7.88 -23.40 7.71
N LEU A 813 9.17 -23.31 7.37
CA LEU A 813 10.20 -24.18 7.95
C LEU A 813 10.41 -23.92 9.43
N PHE A 814 10.44 -22.66 9.87
CA PHE A 814 10.53 -22.32 11.30
C PHE A 814 9.31 -22.81 12.08
N LEU A 815 8.09 -22.59 11.60
CA LEU A 815 6.85 -23.11 12.20
C LEU A 815 6.86 -24.64 12.28
N SER A 816 7.35 -25.31 11.23
CA SER A 816 7.44 -26.77 11.22
C SER A 816 8.29 -27.31 12.37
N THR A 817 9.33 -26.59 12.82
CA THR A 817 10.17 -27.03 13.94
C THR A 817 9.40 -27.08 15.25
N LEU A 818 8.47 -26.13 15.47
CA LEU A 818 7.61 -26.10 16.64
C LEU A 818 6.62 -27.27 16.61
N ILE A 819 6.03 -27.55 15.45
CA ILE A 819 5.13 -28.69 15.24
C ILE A 819 5.86 -30.01 15.50
N VAL A 820 7.07 -30.18 14.94
CA VAL A 820 7.90 -31.37 15.15
C VAL A 820 8.28 -31.51 16.62
N THR A 821 8.64 -30.42 17.28
CA THR A 821 8.97 -30.40 18.73
C THR A 821 7.77 -30.85 19.57
N LEU A 822 6.58 -30.29 19.31
CA LEU A 822 5.35 -30.65 20.00
C LEU A 822 4.95 -32.11 19.74
N ALA A 823 4.98 -32.55 18.48
CA ALA A 823 4.65 -33.93 18.10
C ALA A 823 5.56 -34.93 18.80
N ARG A 824 6.86 -34.62 18.90
CA ARG A 824 7.82 -35.44 19.64
C ARG A 824 7.58 -35.42 21.15
N PHE A 825 7.31 -34.26 21.75
CA PHE A 825 6.96 -34.17 23.16
C PHE A 825 5.74 -35.03 23.51
N ILE A 826 4.68 -34.97 22.68
CA ILE A 826 3.48 -35.80 22.84
C ILE A 826 3.81 -37.28 22.66
N ARG A 827 4.58 -37.63 21.62
CA ARG A 827 4.99 -39.02 21.36
C ARG A 827 5.81 -39.59 22.51
N ASP A 828 6.81 -38.85 22.98
CA ASP A 828 7.73 -39.30 24.02
C ASP A 828 7.00 -39.43 25.37
N ARG A 829 5.98 -38.61 25.65
CA ARG A 829 5.07 -38.82 26.80
C ARG A 829 4.14 -40.02 26.64
N ARG A 830 3.70 -40.35 25.43
CA ARG A 830 2.82 -41.52 25.16
C ARG A 830 3.59 -42.85 25.12
N LEU A 831 4.85 -42.83 24.69
CA LEU A 831 5.71 -44.01 24.54
C LEU A 831 6.64 -44.21 25.74
N ALA A 832 6.25 -43.76 26.95
CA ALA A 832 7.08 -43.77 28.16
C ALA A 832 7.73 -45.14 28.51
N ALA A 833 7.29 -46.24 27.91
CA ALA A 833 7.88 -47.58 28.05
C ALA A 833 9.14 -47.85 27.19
N ASN A 834 9.45 -47.06 26.15
CA ASN A 834 10.67 -47.22 25.33
C ASN A 834 10.98 -45.95 24.49
N PRO A 835 11.51 -44.87 25.09
CA PRO A 835 12.08 -43.79 24.30
C PRO A 835 13.32 -44.30 23.55
N ARG A 836 13.47 -43.97 22.27
CA ARG A 836 14.80 -43.96 21.60
C ARG A 836 15.37 -42.55 21.77
N PRO A 837 16.08 -42.24 22.87
CA PRO A 837 16.60 -40.91 23.09
C PRO A 837 17.60 -40.55 21.99
N PHE A 838 17.61 -39.28 21.60
CA PHE A 838 18.70 -38.73 20.80
C PHE A 838 20.01 -38.87 21.57
N SER A 839 21.11 -39.08 20.84
CA SER A 839 22.44 -38.87 21.42
C SER A 839 22.52 -37.43 21.96
N PRO A 840 23.35 -37.16 22.99
CA PRO A 840 23.49 -35.81 23.53
C PRO A 840 23.74 -34.75 22.44
N ARG A 841 24.61 -35.08 21.47
CA ARG A 841 24.89 -34.22 20.30
C ARG A 841 23.66 -33.98 19.41
N ALA A 842 22.90 -35.03 19.10
CA ALA A 842 21.66 -34.89 18.34
C ALA A 842 20.61 -34.04 19.08
N ARG A 843 20.53 -34.16 20.40
CA ARG A 843 19.63 -33.30 21.19
C ARG A 843 20.08 -31.84 21.11
N THR A 844 21.37 -31.56 21.29
CA THR A 844 21.90 -30.18 21.18
C THR A 844 21.67 -29.61 19.78
N ALA A 845 22.01 -30.35 18.72
CA ALA A 845 21.78 -29.92 17.35
C ALA A 845 20.30 -29.56 17.12
N PHE A 846 19.37 -30.43 17.55
CA PHE A 846 17.93 -30.15 17.44
C PHE A 846 17.50 -28.91 18.22
N GLN A 847 18.01 -28.72 19.45
CA GLN A 847 17.71 -27.54 20.25
C GLN A 847 18.19 -26.24 19.57
N VAL A 848 19.34 -26.28 18.89
CA VAL A 848 19.85 -25.11 18.13
C VAL A 848 18.84 -24.68 17.06
N ILE A 849 18.34 -25.59 16.21
CA ILE A 849 17.36 -25.20 15.17
C ILE A 849 15.99 -24.79 15.73
N VAL A 850 15.61 -25.32 16.90
CA VAL A 850 14.40 -24.86 17.62
C VAL A 850 14.59 -23.42 18.09
N TRP A 851 15.73 -23.09 18.71
CA TRP A 851 16.01 -21.72 19.15
C TRP A 851 16.12 -20.74 17.99
N ILE A 852 16.80 -21.10 16.89
CA ILE A 852 16.82 -20.29 15.66
C ILE A 852 15.40 -20.00 15.18
N SER A 853 14.55 -21.03 15.12
CA SER A 853 13.18 -20.87 14.65
C SER A 853 12.35 -19.98 15.58
N VAL A 854 12.50 -20.13 16.91
CA VAL A 854 11.83 -19.26 17.88
C VAL A 854 12.30 -17.81 17.74
N LEU A 855 13.62 -17.57 17.65
CA LEU A 855 14.18 -16.24 17.49
C LEU A 855 13.69 -15.56 16.20
N ASN A 856 13.71 -16.27 15.07
CA ASN A 856 13.23 -15.73 13.80
C ASN A 856 11.71 -15.49 13.79
N LEU A 857 10.92 -16.35 14.41
CA LEU A 857 9.47 -16.13 14.54
C LEU A 857 9.18 -14.90 15.42
N LEU A 858 9.91 -14.73 16.53
CA LEU A 858 9.81 -13.53 17.37
C LEU A 858 10.29 -12.29 16.64
N PHE A 859 11.32 -12.41 15.79
CA PHE A 859 11.81 -11.32 14.96
C PHE A 859 10.72 -10.82 13.98
N ILE A 860 10.06 -11.76 13.29
CA ILE A 860 8.97 -11.45 12.36
C ILE A 860 7.80 -10.78 13.10
N VAL A 861 7.36 -11.35 14.22
CA VAL A 861 6.29 -10.76 15.05
C VAL A 861 6.69 -9.37 15.56
N GLY A 862 7.94 -9.21 15.98
CA GLY A 862 8.46 -7.92 16.43
C GLY A 862 8.46 -6.85 15.34
N ASN A 863 8.82 -7.21 14.11
CA ASN A 863 8.75 -6.27 12.98
C ASN A 863 7.33 -5.80 12.69
N VAL A 864 6.37 -6.71 12.74
CA VAL A 864 4.95 -6.37 12.56
C VAL A 864 4.43 -5.47 13.69
N MET A 865 4.91 -5.65 14.93
CA MET A 865 4.41 -4.88 16.06
C MET A 865 5.02 -3.47 16.21
N TRP A 866 6.26 -3.28 15.79
CA TRP A 866 7.01 -2.05 16.08
C TRP A 866 7.66 -1.40 14.84
N GLY A 867 7.59 -2.02 13.65
CA GLY A 867 8.23 -1.50 12.45
C GLY A 867 7.68 -0.13 12.02
N GLU A 868 6.38 0.08 12.10
CA GLU A 868 5.75 1.38 11.75
C GLU A 868 6.15 2.51 12.71
N GLN A 869 6.65 2.20 13.92
CA GLN A 869 7.03 3.22 14.90
C GLN A 869 8.40 3.86 14.60
N ILE A 870 9.17 3.33 13.65
CA ILE A 870 10.52 3.81 13.31
C ILE A 870 10.50 5.30 12.89
N VAL A 871 9.42 5.77 12.27
CA VAL A 871 9.27 7.18 11.85
C VAL A 871 9.29 8.17 13.03
N PHE A 872 8.93 7.70 14.23
CA PHE A 872 9.03 8.46 15.49
C PHE A 872 10.35 8.22 16.24
N GLY A 873 11.29 7.49 15.61
CA GLY A 873 12.53 7.00 16.19
C GLY A 873 12.48 5.51 16.55
N VAL A 874 13.64 4.88 16.73
CA VAL A 874 13.71 3.43 16.97
C VAL A 874 13.41 3.07 18.44
N PRO A 875 12.26 2.44 18.77
CA PRO A 875 11.89 2.18 20.16
C PRO A 875 12.74 1.06 20.76
N PHE A 876 12.89 1.06 22.10
CA PHE A 876 13.65 0.02 22.80
C PHE A 876 13.18 -1.40 22.47
N GLY A 877 11.86 -1.60 22.31
CA GLY A 877 11.29 -2.88 21.88
C GLY A 877 11.85 -3.35 20.55
N TYR A 878 11.95 -2.46 19.56
CA TYR A 878 12.51 -2.79 18.25
C TYR A 878 14.03 -3.02 18.31
N LYS A 879 14.76 -2.30 19.16
CA LYS A 879 16.20 -2.59 19.42
C LYS A 879 16.41 -4.01 19.94
N VAL A 880 15.49 -4.53 20.76
CA VAL A 880 15.52 -5.94 21.21
C VAL A 880 15.24 -6.89 20.04
N VAL A 881 14.26 -6.57 19.20
CA VAL A 881 13.94 -7.36 17.98
C VAL A 881 15.16 -7.50 17.08
N LEU A 882 15.86 -6.40 16.77
CA LEU A 882 17.10 -6.43 15.99
C LEU A 882 18.17 -7.33 16.63
N GLY A 883 18.29 -7.29 17.96
CA GLY A 883 19.15 -8.20 18.72
C GLY A 883 18.80 -9.69 18.55
N LEU A 884 17.52 -10.05 18.38
CA LEU A 884 17.10 -11.43 18.10
C LEU A 884 17.66 -11.92 16.76
N GLY A 885 17.71 -11.05 15.75
CA GLY A 885 18.30 -11.33 14.45
C GLY A 885 19.79 -11.68 14.56
N VAL A 886 20.55 -10.89 15.34
CA VAL A 886 21.98 -11.15 15.61
C VAL A 886 22.19 -12.49 16.31
N LEU A 887 21.40 -12.78 17.35
CA LEU A 887 21.47 -14.06 18.06
C LEU A 887 21.15 -15.26 17.14
N SER A 888 20.15 -15.10 16.28
CA SER A 888 19.78 -16.10 15.28
C SER A 888 20.90 -16.35 14.27
N ALA A 889 21.56 -15.30 13.80
CA ALA A 889 22.72 -15.39 12.91
C ALA A 889 23.88 -16.17 13.56
N MET A 890 24.21 -15.88 14.83
CA MET A 890 25.24 -16.61 15.56
C MET A 890 24.90 -18.10 15.70
N LEU A 891 23.65 -18.43 16.04
CA LEU A 891 23.21 -19.82 16.15
C LEU A 891 23.17 -20.53 14.79
N THR A 892 22.91 -19.81 13.71
CA THR A 892 22.89 -20.37 12.34
C THR A 892 24.26 -20.90 11.94
N VAL A 893 25.36 -20.24 12.33
CA VAL A 893 26.73 -20.77 12.15
C VAL A 893 26.92 -22.10 12.89
N VAL A 894 26.39 -22.21 14.11
CA VAL A 894 26.43 -23.45 14.90
C VAL A 894 25.58 -24.56 14.24
N ALA A 895 24.42 -24.21 13.69
CA ALA A 895 23.56 -25.15 12.98
C ALA A 895 24.24 -25.71 11.72
N LEU A 896 24.97 -24.88 10.96
CA LEU A 896 25.74 -25.33 9.79
C LEU A 896 26.77 -26.41 10.17
N PHE A 897 27.51 -26.19 11.26
CA PHE A 897 28.44 -27.18 11.78
C PHE A 897 27.74 -28.51 12.13
N TYR A 898 26.59 -28.44 12.82
CA TYR A 898 25.81 -29.63 13.15
C TYR A 898 25.16 -30.30 11.94
N ALA A 899 24.84 -29.57 10.88
CA ALA A 899 24.34 -30.14 9.63
C ALA A 899 25.41 -31.04 9.00
N VAL A 900 26.66 -30.57 8.91
CA VAL A 900 27.80 -31.36 8.42
C VAL A 900 28.01 -32.61 9.28
N LEU A 901 28.01 -32.45 10.61
CA LEU A 901 28.17 -33.59 11.53
C LEU A 901 27.01 -34.58 11.43
N ALA A 902 25.77 -34.12 11.23
CA ALA A 902 24.62 -34.99 11.08
C ALA A 902 24.76 -35.91 9.86
N TRP A 903 25.33 -35.41 8.76
CA TRP A 903 25.62 -36.21 7.56
C TRP A 903 26.81 -37.15 7.74
N LYS A 904 27.91 -36.65 8.34
CA LYS A 904 29.14 -37.42 8.59
C LYS A 904 28.91 -38.56 9.57
N ASP A 905 28.36 -38.25 10.75
CA ASP A 905 28.26 -39.17 11.88
C ASP A 905 26.89 -39.89 11.95
N ARG A 906 25.96 -39.53 11.05
CA ARG A 906 24.67 -40.20 10.84
C ARG A 906 23.79 -40.27 12.10
N TYR A 907 23.74 -39.18 12.87
CA TYR A 907 23.00 -39.09 14.14
C TYR A 907 21.49 -39.36 14.05
N TRP A 908 20.91 -39.22 12.85
CA TRP A 908 19.49 -39.42 12.58
C TRP A 908 19.26 -40.23 11.31
N GLY A 909 18.02 -40.74 11.15
CA GLY A 909 17.57 -41.28 9.86
C GLY A 909 17.69 -40.24 8.75
N VAL A 910 17.82 -40.72 7.51
CA VAL A 910 18.04 -39.88 6.30
C VAL A 910 17.03 -38.72 6.23
N ALA A 911 15.74 -39.00 6.43
CA ALA A 911 14.69 -37.99 6.37
C ALA A 911 14.89 -36.83 7.36
N PHE A 912 15.33 -37.11 8.60
CA PHE A 912 15.52 -36.06 9.59
C PHE A 912 16.82 -35.28 9.38
N ARG A 913 17.85 -35.91 8.79
CA ARG A 913 19.07 -35.20 8.36
C ARG A 913 18.76 -34.20 7.24
N PHE A 914 17.93 -34.61 6.28
CA PHE A 914 17.41 -33.69 5.26
C PHE A 914 16.60 -32.55 5.89
N TYR A 915 15.65 -32.86 6.76
CA TYR A 915 14.85 -31.85 7.45
C TYR A 915 15.71 -30.83 8.23
N TYR A 916 16.68 -31.31 9.02
CA TYR A 916 17.61 -30.45 9.75
C TYR A 916 18.39 -29.53 8.81
N THR A 917 18.88 -30.09 7.70
CA THR A 917 19.62 -29.34 6.67
C THR A 917 18.73 -28.28 6.04
N LEU A 918 17.48 -28.61 5.72
CA LEU A 918 16.52 -27.69 5.10
C LEU A 918 16.20 -26.50 6.02
N VAL A 919 15.94 -26.75 7.31
CA VAL A 919 15.73 -25.68 8.30
C VAL A 919 16.99 -24.82 8.47
N THR A 920 18.18 -25.44 8.44
CA THR A 920 19.45 -24.71 8.52
C THR A 920 19.68 -23.83 7.28
N VAL A 921 19.36 -24.32 6.08
CA VAL A 921 19.44 -23.54 4.83
C VAL A 921 18.46 -22.36 4.88
N ALA A 922 17.24 -22.57 5.37
CA ALA A 922 16.28 -21.48 5.57
C ALA A 922 16.78 -20.44 6.58
N ALA A 923 17.44 -20.88 7.66
CA ALA A 923 18.06 -19.95 8.60
C ALA A 923 19.17 -19.12 7.95
N VAL A 924 20.02 -19.73 7.10
CA VAL A 924 21.05 -19.00 6.33
C VAL A 924 20.41 -18.00 5.37
N ALA A 925 19.38 -18.41 4.63
CA ALA A 925 18.65 -17.54 3.70
C ALA A 925 18.01 -16.36 4.44
N PHE A 926 17.42 -16.61 5.62
CA PHE A 926 16.84 -15.56 6.45
C PHE A 926 17.89 -14.60 7.01
N VAL A 927 19.05 -15.10 7.47
CA VAL A 927 20.17 -14.25 7.92
C VAL A 927 20.72 -13.40 6.78
N TRP A 928 20.84 -13.97 5.57
CA TRP A 928 21.20 -13.21 4.38
C TRP A 928 20.18 -12.10 4.11
N PHE A 929 18.87 -12.40 4.20
CA PHE A 929 17.79 -11.43 4.06
C PHE A 929 17.94 -10.30 5.09
N LEU A 930 18.13 -10.63 6.38
CA LEU A 930 18.31 -9.63 7.42
C LEU A 930 19.50 -8.71 7.14
N ASN A 931 20.62 -9.28 6.68
CA ASN A 931 21.80 -8.49 6.32
C ASN A 931 21.57 -7.63 5.08
N GLN A 932 20.90 -8.16 4.05
CA GLN A 932 20.67 -7.47 2.79
C GLN A 932 19.80 -6.22 2.95
N TRP A 933 18.88 -6.25 3.91
CA TRP A 933 17.93 -5.19 4.20
C TRP A 933 18.30 -4.39 5.46
N ASN A 934 19.56 -4.45 5.91
CA ASN A 934 20.09 -3.72 7.06
C ASN A 934 19.34 -3.95 8.39
N LEU A 935 18.65 -5.09 8.50
CA LEU A 935 17.92 -5.52 9.69
C LEU A 935 18.81 -6.33 10.66
N LEU A 936 20.08 -6.53 10.32
CA LEU A 936 21.05 -7.26 11.15
C LEU A 936 21.89 -6.27 11.97
N GLY A 937 21.60 -6.16 13.27
CA GLY A 937 22.28 -5.23 14.18
C GLY A 937 21.52 -3.91 14.33
N TRP A 938 22.20 -2.85 14.75
CA TRP A 938 21.61 -1.53 15.02
C TRP A 938 22.07 -0.53 13.96
N GLN A 939 21.63 -0.72 12.72
CA GLN A 939 21.95 0.14 11.57
C GLN A 939 20.80 1.14 11.35
N TYR A 940 20.76 2.21 12.14
CA TYR A 940 19.80 3.32 12.04
C TYR A 940 20.39 4.59 12.65
#